data_AF-A0A173UM64-F1
#
_entry.id   AF-A0A173UM64-F1
#
_cell.length_a   1.000
_cell.length_b   1.000
_cell.length_c   1.000
_cell.angle_alpha   90.00
_cell.angle_beta   90.00
_cell.angle_gamma   90.00
#
_symmetry.space_group_name_H-M   'P 1'
#
loop_
_entity.id
_entity.type
_entity.pdbx_description
1 polymer ?
#
loop_
_entity_poly.entity_id
_entity_poly.type
_entity_poly.pdbx_seq_one_letter_code
_entity_poly.pdbx_strand_id
1 'polypeptide(L)'
;MDSELYVNSRKVLEWKYGYSTFEADITDFLENGNNEIMVGVHVKHPNSRWYAGAGIYRNVWLKTVHTEHLVSDGIYVSTEEQKDGYQVLVYVETSQAAGTEVQCNLEGIEKKLPIRRDGDRAEFSFFLKNPKLWEPETPNLYMITVRLYKKGKLLEEEHVNFGCRTIETDPQQGFLLNHKKRKLKGVCLHHNLGALGSAVKKDAIKRQLTLMKEMGADAIRTAHNMPAVELMELADEMGFLIVSEAFDCWERPKNPYDYARFFTDWWKRDIASWVRRDRNHPSLIFWSIGNEIYDMHADERGQTFTRLLMEEVYRHDFKRNGRVTFGSNFMPWEKAQKCADIVKIAGYNYSEKYYEEHHREHPDWVIYGSETASTVQSRGVYHFPLKQSVLADVDEQCSALGNSTTSWGAKSAEACIIAEREHPYSMGQFLWSGIDYIGEPTPYHTKNSYLGQVDTAGFPKDSYYIYQAEWVSFQRKPVLHLFPYWDFNKDQTIDVRICSNASDVELFVNGVSKGRKQIDHLQGRKLTADYQVPYEEGEIAAVAYDETGKEVLRECRHSFGDSAEIIVRCVKADGTEYQYYKVKPVVEENRRNKSLYFATAKYMEIWTNRKELLFLEIGMTDQEGNPVENANNRIKVKVTGEGRLIGLDNGDSTDYDSYKGSSRKLFSGKLLAMIETSGREGIVQIELSEISQSEGVLQKENNAVSVEEERMSREENSPWVRKIELICEEEKNFSEEHRQAIVGVKVLPKEAANRKIMCEITTNAGIPSDLAEMTEIPSNELSENERNDGIVKKICIRARGDGEFRLRACASNGQQQVKVISSYDFVAEGLGKMYFDPYKLVAGGLYNDSVGDVGNGNEHGVSTARDGKTIVGFRGIDFGKIGSDSITLPIFELGGVETPIGIWDGKPGEKESRLLITAVYQKASIWNTYQEETYLLPERLKGIHDLYFELHQKIHLKGFVFRKYPKAFECLYANESEAIYGDQMRVTEKGVMDIGNNVTLEFSDMDFGSDGTDKICICGRTQNEKNTIHIRFFDGEKENRQIIEFPQEDEFTMQEFKIESVFGLQQVSFIFMPGSQFDFYSFQFLKKEGEEG
;
A
#
# COMPACT_ATOMS: atom_id res chain seq x y z
N MET A 1 -6.40 -8.44 24.27
CA MET A 1 -6.81 -9.85 24.06
C MET A 1 -6.18 -10.72 25.14
N ASP A 2 -6.66 -11.95 25.29
CA ASP A 2 -6.16 -12.93 26.27
C ASP A 2 -6.01 -12.30 27.67
N SER A 3 -7.15 -11.81 28.18
CA SER A 3 -7.23 -11.07 29.43
C SER A 3 -7.73 -11.92 30.59
N GLU A 4 -7.29 -11.55 31.79
CA GLU A 4 -7.70 -12.15 33.06
C GLU A 4 -8.08 -11.03 34.04
N LEU A 5 -9.20 -11.19 34.75
CA LEU A 5 -9.65 -10.25 35.77
C LEU A 5 -9.42 -10.83 37.16
N TYR A 6 -8.82 -10.03 38.04
CA TYR A 6 -8.63 -10.34 39.45
C TYR A 6 -9.25 -9.25 40.32
N VAL A 7 -9.88 -9.66 41.41
CA VAL A 7 -10.36 -8.77 42.47
C VAL A 7 -9.80 -9.27 43.79
N ASN A 8 -9.09 -8.40 44.53
CA ASN A 8 -8.42 -8.75 45.78
C ASN A 8 -7.55 -10.02 45.64
N SER A 9 -6.70 -10.05 44.60
CA SER A 9 -5.84 -11.19 44.23
C SER A 9 -6.54 -12.51 43.88
N ARG A 10 -7.89 -12.56 43.79
CA ARG A 10 -8.65 -13.73 43.36
C ARG A 10 -9.06 -13.59 41.89
N LYS A 11 -8.77 -14.60 41.06
CA LYS A 11 -9.21 -14.64 39.65
C LYS A 11 -10.74 -14.72 39.58
N VAL A 12 -11.36 -13.77 38.89
CA VAL A 12 -12.81 -13.69 38.69
C VAL A 12 -13.20 -14.35 37.37
N LEU A 13 -12.54 -13.96 36.28
CA LEU A 13 -12.81 -14.49 34.93
C LEU A 13 -11.58 -14.42 34.03
N GLU A 14 -11.70 -15.05 32.88
CA GLU A 14 -10.85 -14.85 31.73
C GLU A 14 -11.68 -14.55 30.49
N TRP A 15 -11.10 -13.80 29.55
CA TRP A 15 -11.74 -13.45 28.29
C TRP A 15 -10.71 -13.36 27.19
N LYS A 16 -10.86 -14.17 26.12
CA LYS A 16 -9.79 -14.40 25.16
C LYS A 16 -9.82 -13.47 23.96
N TYR A 17 -10.99 -13.23 23.39
CA TYR A 17 -11.09 -12.39 22.21
C TYR A 17 -10.82 -10.92 22.54
N GLY A 18 -10.17 -10.21 21.62
CA GLY A 18 -9.73 -8.84 21.82
C GLY A 18 -10.81 -7.78 21.57
N TYR A 19 -11.94 -8.14 20.98
CA TYR A 19 -12.90 -7.20 20.40
C TYR A 19 -14.35 -7.37 20.88
N SER A 20 -14.70 -8.49 21.53
CA SER A 20 -15.99 -8.68 22.19
C SER A 20 -16.03 -8.00 23.56
N THR A 21 -17.23 -7.61 23.98
CA THR A 21 -17.50 -7.08 25.33
C THR A 21 -17.56 -8.23 26.33
N PHE A 22 -17.14 -8.02 27.57
CA PHE A 22 -17.36 -8.97 28.65
C PHE A 22 -17.77 -8.27 29.94
N GLU A 23 -18.52 -8.99 30.77
CA GLU A 23 -19.02 -8.54 32.07
C GLU A 23 -18.67 -9.56 33.15
N ALA A 24 -18.46 -9.07 34.37
CA ALA A 24 -18.00 -9.83 35.51
C ALA A 24 -18.84 -9.52 36.74
N ASP A 25 -19.50 -10.52 37.32
CA ASP A 25 -20.03 -10.35 38.67
C ASP A 25 -18.88 -10.48 39.69
N ILE A 26 -18.55 -9.36 40.33
CA ILE A 26 -17.49 -9.28 41.34
C ILE A 26 -18.03 -9.24 42.77
N THR A 27 -19.34 -9.38 42.98
CA THR A 27 -20.00 -9.16 44.29
C THR A 27 -19.37 -9.98 45.41
N ASP A 28 -19.15 -11.28 45.20
CA ASP A 28 -18.57 -12.21 46.19
C ASP A 28 -17.03 -12.11 46.34
N PHE A 29 -16.42 -11.18 45.60
CA PHE A 29 -14.98 -10.90 45.65
C PHE A 29 -14.66 -9.59 46.37
N LEU A 30 -15.68 -8.75 46.60
CA LEU A 30 -15.52 -7.46 47.27
C LEU A 30 -15.44 -7.63 48.79
N GLU A 31 -14.60 -6.80 49.40
CA GLU A 31 -14.42 -6.65 50.84
C GLU A 31 -14.85 -5.25 51.29
N ASN A 32 -15.20 -5.09 52.56
CA ASN A 32 -15.53 -3.77 53.12
C ASN A 32 -14.30 -2.86 53.07
N GLY A 33 -14.43 -1.70 52.41
CA GLY A 33 -13.37 -0.70 52.30
C GLY A 33 -12.72 -0.70 50.92
N ASN A 34 -11.38 -0.64 50.89
CA ASN A 34 -10.63 -0.56 49.64
C ASN A 34 -10.56 -1.93 48.97
N ASN A 35 -10.83 -1.96 47.67
CA ASN A 35 -10.73 -3.16 46.85
C ASN A 35 -9.74 -2.92 45.71
N GLU A 36 -8.95 -3.94 45.40
CA GLU A 36 -8.02 -3.91 44.27
C GLU A 36 -8.62 -4.67 43.09
N ILE A 37 -8.67 -4.02 41.92
CA ILE A 37 -9.05 -4.65 40.64
C ILE A 37 -7.81 -4.66 39.75
N MET A 38 -7.41 -5.85 39.30
CA MET A 38 -6.27 -6.03 38.41
C MET A 38 -6.72 -6.75 37.14
N VAL A 39 -6.31 -6.22 35.99
CA VAL A 39 -6.55 -6.83 34.67
C VAL A 39 -5.21 -7.23 34.08
N GLY A 40 -4.98 -8.53 33.95
CA GLY A 40 -3.86 -9.09 33.18
C GLY A 40 -4.20 -9.07 31.70
N VAL A 41 -3.27 -8.60 30.85
CA VAL A 41 -3.43 -8.62 29.39
C VAL A 41 -2.20 -9.29 28.77
N HIS A 42 -2.39 -10.47 28.16
CA HIS A 42 -1.30 -11.29 27.63
C HIS A 42 -1.19 -11.18 26.11
N VAL A 43 -0.48 -10.15 25.63
CA VAL A 43 -0.25 -9.97 24.19
C VAL A 43 1.04 -10.66 23.77
N LYS A 44 0.95 -11.55 22.77
CA LYS A 44 2.09 -12.15 22.06
C LYS A 44 2.01 -11.74 20.59
N HIS A 45 3.14 -11.52 19.93
CA HIS A 45 3.19 -11.13 18.52
C HIS A 45 3.92 -12.17 17.66
N PRO A 46 3.54 -12.34 16.38
CA PRO A 46 2.43 -11.68 15.68
C PRO A 46 1.06 -12.32 15.98
N ASN A 47 0.05 -11.49 16.26
CA ASN A 47 -1.33 -11.88 16.63
C ASN A 47 -2.43 -11.21 15.79
N SER A 48 -2.07 -10.40 14.81
CA SER A 48 -3.00 -9.69 13.92
C SER A 48 -2.28 -9.32 12.62
N ARG A 49 -3.03 -9.19 11.52
CA ARG A 49 -2.52 -8.69 10.23
C ARG A 49 -2.40 -7.16 10.21
N TRP A 50 -3.20 -6.48 11.03
CA TRP A 50 -3.22 -5.03 11.20
C TRP A 50 -2.80 -4.63 12.62
N TYR A 51 -2.68 -3.32 12.88
CA TYR A 51 -2.42 -2.83 14.24
C TYR A 51 -3.63 -3.06 15.16
N ALA A 52 -3.52 -4.04 16.06
CA ALA A 52 -4.52 -4.31 17.09
C ALA A 52 -4.47 -3.29 18.25
N GLY A 53 -3.27 -2.78 18.56
CA GLY A 53 -2.96 -2.15 19.85
C GLY A 53 -2.88 -3.16 21.00
N ALA A 54 -2.66 -2.67 22.21
CA ALA A 54 -2.56 -3.49 23.41
C ALA A 54 -3.18 -2.78 24.62
N GLY A 55 -3.77 -3.56 25.54
CA GLY A 55 -4.37 -3.06 26.78
C GLY A 55 -5.88 -2.90 26.74
N ILE A 56 -6.40 -2.10 27.67
CA ILE A 56 -7.83 -1.77 27.81
C ILE A 56 -8.11 -0.54 26.95
N TYR A 57 -8.40 -0.76 25.68
CA TYR A 57 -8.51 0.31 24.68
C TYR A 57 -9.96 0.82 24.49
N ARG A 58 -10.95 0.19 25.12
CA ARG A 58 -12.36 0.59 25.17
C ARG A 58 -12.78 0.95 26.60
N ASN A 59 -13.94 1.59 26.73
CA ASN A 59 -14.48 2.03 28.01
C ASN A 59 -14.74 0.86 28.99
N VAL A 60 -14.57 1.15 30.27
CA VAL A 60 -14.84 0.23 31.39
C VAL A 60 -15.89 0.87 32.30
N TRP A 61 -16.85 0.07 32.75
CA TRP A 61 -17.95 0.52 33.59
C TRP A 61 -17.99 -0.32 34.87
N LEU A 62 -18.28 0.33 36.00
CA LEU A 62 -18.66 -0.35 37.23
C LEU A 62 -20.17 -0.21 37.41
N LYS A 63 -20.89 -1.33 37.40
CA LYS A 63 -22.34 -1.36 37.56
C LYS A 63 -22.70 -1.78 38.98
N THR A 64 -23.67 -1.10 39.59
CA THR A 64 -24.28 -1.51 40.85
C THR A 64 -25.75 -1.73 40.61
N VAL A 65 -26.17 -2.98 40.68
CA VAL A 65 -27.54 -3.41 40.38
C VAL A 65 -28.17 -4.08 41.61
N HIS A 66 -29.49 -4.15 41.64
CA HIS A 66 -30.21 -4.91 42.66
C HIS A 66 -30.07 -6.42 42.39
N THR A 67 -30.29 -7.28 43.40
CA THR A 67 -30.23 -8.75 43.22
C THR A 67 -31.21 -9.23 42.15
N GLU A 68 -32.38 -8.61 42.07
CA GLU A 68 -33.26 -8.70 40.90
C GLU A 68 -33.02 -7.48 40.00
N HIS A 69 -32.51 -7.71 38.80
CA HIS A 69 -32.12 -6.68 37.84
C HIS A 69 -32.47 -7.09 36.40
N LEU A 70 -32.41 -6.14 35.47
CA LEU A 70 -32.47 -6.35 34.03
C LEU A 70 -31.14 -6.97 33.57
N VAL A 71 -31.20 -8.07 32.83
CA VAL A 71 -29.98 -8.72 32.33
C VAL A 71 -29.28 -7.81 31.32
N SER A 72 -27.98 -7.60 31.45
CA SER A 72 -27.16 -6.85 30.49
C SER A 72 -27.37 -7.38 29.06
N ASP A 73 -27.59 -6.46 28.11
CA ASP A 73 -27.95 -6.75 26.71
C ASP A 73 -29.18 -7.68 26.56
N GLY A 74 -30.02 -7.76 27.59
CA GLY A 74 -31.21 -8.62 27.70
C GLY A 74 -32.50 -7.99 27.19
N ILE A 75 -32.47 -6.71 26.82
CA ILE A 75 -33.59 -6.04 26.15
C ILE A 75 -33.39 -6.18 24.64
N TYR A 76 -34.38 -6.73 23.95
CA TYR A 76 -34.37 -6.91 22.50
C TYR A 76 -35.60 -6.28 21.87
N VAL A 77 -35.36 -5.34 20.95
CA VAL A 77 -36.39 -4.59 20.24
C VAL A 77 -36.36 -5.01 18.77
N SER A 78 -37.51 -5.38 18.22
CA SER A 78 -37.68 -5.65 16.79
C SER A 78 -38.89 -4.90 16.26
N THR A 79 -38.84 -4.49 14.99
CA THR A 79 -39.91 -3.75 14.33
C THR A 79 -40.38 -4.50 13.10
N GLU A 80 -41.68 -4.74 12.99
CA GLU A 80 -42.30 -5.42 11.87
C GLU A 80 -43.30 -4.47 11.21
N GLU A 81 -43.15 -4.23 9.91
CA GLU A 81 -44.08 -3.40 9.14
C GLU A 81 -45.45 -4.07 9.03
N GLN A 82 -46.50 -3.27 9.15
CA GLN A 82 -47.90 -3.67 9.07
C GLN A 82 -48.64 -2.66 8.18
N LYS A 83 -49.88 -2.99 7.75
CA LYS A 83 -50.65 -2.22 6.75
C LYS A 83 -50.71 -0.69 6.99
N ASP A 84 -50.77 -0.25 8.25
CA ASP A 84 -50.98 1.16 8.63
C ASP A 84 -49.92 1.68 9.64
N GLY A 85 -48.76 1.03 9.74
CA GLY A 85 -47.74 1.39 10.74
C GLY A 85 -46.73 0.27 11.02
N TYR A 86 -46.07 0.34 12.17
CA TYR A 86 -45.10 -0.67 12.60
C TYR A 86 -45.51 -1.27 13.94
N GLN A 87 -45.41 -2.59 14.03
CA GLN A 87 -45.46 -3.30 15.29
C GLN A 87 -44.06 -3.33 15.91
N VAL A 88 -43.93 -2.81 17.13
CA VAL A 88 -42.69 -2.85 17.90
C VAL A 88 -42.80 -3.96 18.94
N LEU A 89 -41.94 -4.95 18.87
CA LEU A 89 -41.87 -6.09 19.79
C LEU A 89 -40.68 -5.88 20.73
N VAL A 90 -40.92 -6.00 22.04
CA VAL A 90 -39.90 -5.80 23.07
C VAL A 90 -39.84 -7.04 23.96
N TYR A 91 -38.68 -7.69 23.99
CA TYR A 91 -38.38 -8.83 24.86
C TYR A 91 -37.44 -8.34 25.95
N VAL A 92 -37.72 -8.68 27.20
CA VAL A 92 -36.95 -8.23 28.36
C VAL A 92 -36.56 -9.44 29.20
N GLU A 93 -35.26 -9.67 29.37
CA GLU A 93 -34.68 -10.68 30.26
C GLU A 93 -34.35 -10.07 31.65
N THR A 94 -34.61 -10.83 32.72
CA THR A 94 -34.42 -10.40 34.12
C THR A 94 -33.72 -11.48 34.95
N SER A 95 -32.94 -11.08 35.96
CA SER A 95 -32.26 -12.00 36.88
C SER A 95 -33.15 -12.35 38.09
N GLN A 96 -33.40 -13.65 38.31
CA GLN A 96 -34.09 -14.20 39.50
C GLN A 96 -35.31 -13.39 39.98
N ALA A 97 -36.11 -12.85 39.06
CA ALA A 97 -37.03 -11.75 39.34
C ALA A 97 -38.46 -12.17 39.75
N ALA A 98 -38.61 -13.32 40.44
CA ALA A 98 -39.94 -13.81 40.83
C ALA A 98 -40.69 -12.79 41.70
N GLY A 99 -41.88 -12.35 41.23
CA GLY A 99 -42.69 -11.35 41.94
C GLY A 99 -42.27 -9.88 41.70
N THR A 100 -41.44 -9.64 40.67
CA THR A 100 -41.21 -8.31 40.10
C THR A 100 -42.21 -8.01 38.97
N GLU A 101 -42.31 -6.74 38.59
CA GLU A 101 -43.11 -6.24 37.46
C GLU A 101 -42.20 -5.46 36.52
N VAL A 102 -42.25 -5.77 35.22
CA VAL A 102 -41.58 -4.99 34.18
C VAL A 102 -42.58 -4.01 33.58
N GLN A 103 -42.17 -2.76 33.43
CA GLN A 103 -42.90 -1.71 32.74
C GLN A 103 -42.10 -1.28 31.50
N CYS A 104 -42.76 -1.19 30.35
CA CYS A 104 -42.21 -0.59 29.14
C CYS A 104 -42.99 0.69 28.79
N ASN A 105 -42.29 1.76 28.44
CA ASN A 105 -42.86 3.01 27.97
C ASN A 105 -42.28 3.37 26.59
N LEU A 106 -43.18 3.52 25.60
CA LEU A 106 -42.86 4.00 24.25
C LEU A 106 -43.75 5.18 23.91
N GLU A 107 -43.16 6.35 23.60
CA GLU A 107 -43.90 7.55 23.18
C GLU A 107 -45.07 7.90 24.15
N GLY A 108 -44.86 7.72 25.47
CA GLY A 108 -45.87 7.97 26.49
C GLY A 108 -46.91 6.85 26.69
N ILE A 109 -46.91 5.81 25.84
CA ILE A 109 -47.75 4.62 26.01
C ILE A 109 -47.05 3.66 26.97
N GLU A 110 -47.68 3.40 28.11
CA GLU A 110 -47.15 2.52 29.15
C GLU A 110 -47.83 1.15 29.14
N LYS A 111 -47.04 0.08 29.27
CA LYS A 111 -47.52 -1.30 29.48
C LYS A 111 -46.75 -1.97 30.61
N LYS A 112 -47.42 -2.81 31.40
CA LYS A 112 -46.87 -3.52 32.57
C LYS A 112 -47.18 -5.00 32.52
N LEU A 113 -46.21 -5.84 32.88
CA LEU A 113 -46.38 -7.28 33.01
C LEU A 113 -45.63 -7.83 34.24
N PRO A 114 -46.24 -8.71 35.05
CA PRO A 114 -45.55 -9.38 36.14
C PRO A 114 -44.64 -10.50 35.62
N ILE A 115 -43.46 -10.65 36.21
CA ILE A 115 -42.56 -11.78 35.95
C ILE A 115 -43.06 -13.00 36.73
N ARG A 116 -43.41 -14.07 36.01
CA ARG A 116 -43.92 -15.32 36.58
C ARG A 116 -42.79 -16.07 37.31
N ARG A 117 -43.14 -16.84 38.35
CA ARG A 117 -42.18 -17.61 39.17
C ARG A 117 -41.25 -18.55 38.38
N ASP A 118 -41.72 -19.07 37.25
CA ASP A 118 -40.99 -20.02 36.40
C ASP A 118 -40.43 -19.36 35.12
N GLY A 119 -40.51 -18.02 34.98
CA GLY A 119 -40.05 -17.29 33.80
C GLY A 119 -39.05 -16.19 34.15
N ASP A 120 -38.06 -15.99 33.29
CA ASP A 120 -37.05 -14.93 33.35
C ASP A 120 -37.28 -13.82 32.32
N ARG A 121 -38.40 -13.90 31.56
CA ARG A 121 -38.69 -13.05 30.41
C ARG A 121 -40.07 -12.40 30.45
N ALA A 122 -40.15 -11.17 29.94
CA ALA A 122 -41.39 -10.47 29.61
C ALA A 122 -41.41 -10.03 28.14
N GLU A 123 -42.58 -10.08 27.52
CA GLU A 123 -42.78 -9.72 26.12
C GLU A 123 -43.85 -8.64 26.00
N PHE A 124 -43.54 -7.56 25.30
CA PHE A 124 -44.44 -6.45 25.04
C PHE A 124 -44.57 -6.24 23.53
N SER A 125 -45.72 -5.72 23.13
CA SER A 125 -45.95 -5.27 21.76
C SER A 125 -46.56 -3.88 21.77
N PHE A 126 -46.06 -2.97 20.95
CA PHE A 126 -46.59 -1.64 20.72
C PHE A 126 -46.92 -1.48 19.23
N PHE A 127 -47.80 -0.54 18.90
CA PHE A 127 -48.11 -0.20 17.52
C PHE A 127 -47.86 1.29 17.30
N LEU A 128 -46.94 1.61 16.41
CA LEU A 128 -46.66 2.97 15.98
C LEU A 128 -47.38 3.21 14.67
N LYS A 129 -48.36 4.13 14.68
CA LYS A 129 -49.07 4.54 13.47
C LYS A 129 -48.27 5.61 12.74
N ASN A 130 -48.04 5.43 11.44
CA ASN A 130 -47.27 6.36 10.58
C ASN A 130 -45.92 6.80 11.21
N PRO A 131 -45.05 5.87 11.63
CA PRO A 131 -43.77 6.25 12.23
C PRO A 131 -42.87 6.95 11.22
N LYS A 132 -41.96 7.79 11.71
CA LYS A 132 -40.86 8.31 10.89
C LYS A 132 -39.85 7.17 10.71
N LEU A 133 -39.58 6.81 9.46
CA LEU A 133 -38.67 5.70 9.16
C LEU A 133 -37.22 6.11 9.39
N TRP A 134 -36.41 5.14 9.80
CA TRP A 134 -34.96 5.28 9.83
C TRP A 134 -34.39 5.01 8.43
N GLU A 135 -33.64 5.96 7.90
CA GLU A 135 -32.89 5.86 6.63
C GLU A 135 -31.57 6.63 6.77
N PRO A 136 -30.50 6.30 5.99
CA PRO A 136 -29.24 7.04 6.00
C PRO A 136 -29.35 8.55 5.83
N GLU A 137 -30.37 9.01 5.10
CA GLU A 137 -30.66 10.42 4.84
C GLU A 137 -31.52 11.05 5.95
N THR A 138 -32.33 10.25 6.64
CA THR A 138 -33.21 10.67 7.75
C THR A 138 -33.18 9.63 8.88
N PRO A 139 -32.12 9.63 9.72
CA PRO A 139 -31.92 8.60 10.75
C PRO A 139 -32.82 8.82 11.97
N ASN A 140 -34.14 8.65 11.80
CA ASN A 140 -35.10 8.84 12.88
C ASN A 140 -34.99 7.72 13.92
N LEU A 141 -34.69 8.09 15.17
CA LEU A 141 -34.58 7.17 16.31
C LEU A 141 -35.76 7.35 17.27
N TYR A 142 -36.22 6.23 17.82
CA TYR A 142 -37.16 6.13 18.93
C TYR A 142 -36.44 5.54 20.15
N MET A 143 -36.97 5.80 21.34
CA MET A 143 -36.43 5.26 22.60
C MET A 143 -37.52 4.49 23.33
N ILE A 144 -37.24 3.23 23.69
CA ILE A 144 -38.05 2.49 24.65
C ILE A 144 -37.41 2.61 26.03
N THR A 145 -38.23 2.96 27.04
CA THR A 145 -37.79 2.94 28.44
C THR A 145 -38.33 1.69 29.13
N VAL A 146 -37.44 0.91 29.74
CA VAL A 146 -37.77 -0.33 30.44
C VAL A 146 -37.45 -0.16 31.91
N ARG A 147 -38.44 -0.41 32.78
CA ARG A 147 -38.31 -0.26 34.24
C ARG A 147 -38.66 -1.55 34.94
N LEU A 148 -37.83 -1.93 35.92
CA LEU A 148 -38.08 -3.07 36.79
C LEU A 148 -38.58 -2.60 38.16
N TYR A 149 -39.73 -3.12 38.60
CA TYR A 149 -40.33 -2.81 39.88
C TYR A 149 -40.44 -4.03 40.79
N LYS A 150 -40.33 -3.82 42.10
CA LYS A 150 -40.66 -4.84 43.11
C LYS A 150 -41.47 -4.21 44.24
N LYS A 151 -42.68 -4.74 44.48
CA LYS A 151 -43.63 -4.21 45.47
C LYS A 151 -43.86 -2.69 45.33
N GLY A 152 -43.93 -2.20 44.09
CA GLY A 152 -44.14 -0.77 43.77
C GLY A 152 -42.89 0.12 43.86
N LYS A 153 -41.73 -0.40 44.26
CA LYS A 153 -40.46 0.33 44.25
C LYS A 153 -39.72 0.10 42.93
N LEU A 154 -39.27 1.17 42.27
CA LEU A 154 -38.38 1.10 41.11
C LEU A 154 -37.02 0.55 41.56
N LEU A 155 -36.58 -0.53 40.93
CA LEU A 155 -35.27 -1.14 41.15
C LEU A 155 -34.25 -0.64 40.13
N GLU A 156 -34.64 -0.59 38.86
CA GLU A 156 -33.75 -0.29 37.73
C GLU A 156 -34.53 0.28 36.54
N GLU A 157 -33.87 1.11 35.74
CA GLU A 157 -34.39 1.72 34.52
C GLU A 157 -33.32 1.70 33.43
N GLU A 158 -33.68 1.23 32.25
CA GLU A 158 -32.81 1.13 31.08
C GLU A 158 -33.48 1.76 29.86
N HIS A 159 -32.68 2.30 28.96
CA HIS A 159 -33.13 2.94 27.73
C HIS A 159 -32.52 2.25 26.51
N VAL A 160 -33.35 1.90 25.54
CA VAL A 160 -32.89 1.30 24.27
C VAL A 160 -33.37 2.13 23.11
N ASN A 161 -32.43 2.61 22.30
CA ASN A 161 -32.72 3.27 21.03
C ASN A 161 -33.02 2.22 19.95
N PHE A 162 -33.97 2.53 19.08
CA PHE A 162 -34.30 1.71 17.92
C PHE A 162 -34.84 2.60 16.78
N GLY A 163 -34.99 2.04 15.58
CA GLY A 163 -35.56 2.74 14.43
C GLY A 163 -36.50 1.84 13.63
N CYS A 164 -37.61 2.39 13.13
CA CYS A 164 -38.53 1.67 12.24
C CYS A 164 -37.97 1.66 10.82
N ARG A 165 -37.66 0.47 10.30
CA ARG A 165 -37.22 0.27 8.92
C ARG A 165 -37.57 -1.15 8.44
N THR A 166 -37.64 -1.33 7.13
CA THR A 166 -37.78 -2.63 6.47
C THR A 166 -36.54 -2.88 5.62
N ILE A 167 -35.89 -4.03 5.83
CA ILE A 167 -34.73 -4.48 5.05
C ILE A 167 -35.15 -5.67 4.20
N GLU A 168 -34.90 -5.58 2.90
CA GLU A 168 -35.14 -6.66 1.94
C GLU A 168 -33.90 -6.88 1.09
N THR A 169 -33.65 -8.15 0.79
CA THR A 169 -32.56 -8.60 -0.09
C THR A 169 -33.17 -9.48 -1.16
N ASP A 170 -32.99 -9.12 -2.42
CA ASP A 170 -33.56 -9.82 -3.57
C ASP A 170 -32.44 -10.15 -4.56
N PRO A 171 -32.33 -11.40 -5.06
CA PRO A 171 -31.26 -11.78 -5.98
C PRO A 171 -31.19 -10.94 -7.26
N GLN A 172 -32.33 -10.41 -7.75
CA GLN A 172 -32.38 -9.65 -9.01
C GLN A 172 -32.32 -8.15 -8.79
N GLN A 173 -32.87 -7.67 -7.68
CA GLN A 173 -32.95 -6.24 -7.38
C GLN A 173 -31.81 -5.75 -6.47
N GLY A 174 -31.13 -6.64 -5.75
CA GLY A 174 -30.09 -6.30 -4.78
C GLY A 174 -30.68 -5.93 -3.42
N PHE A 175 -30.27 -4.78 -2.88
CA PHE A 175 -30.68 -4.31 -1.56
C PHE A 175 -31.81 -3.28 -1.64
N LEU A 176 -32.86 -3.49 -0.85
CA LEU A 176 -33.93 -2.54 -0.68
C LEU A 176 -34.06 -2.14 0.80
N LEU A 177 -34.18 -0.83 1.03
CA LEU A 177 -34.47 -0.25 2.32
C LEU A 177 -35.79 0.50 2.21
N ASN A 178 -36.76 0.14 3.07
CA ASN A 178 -38.11 0.70 3.05
C ASN A 178 -38.75 0.62 1.65
N HIS A 179 -38.68 -0.56 1.02
CA HIS A 179 -39.18 -0.85 -0.34
C HIS A 179 -38.49 -0.09 -1.48
N LYS A 180 -37.40 0.64 -1.21
CA LYS A 180 -36.65 1.39 -2.22
C LYS A 180 -35.30 0.73 -2.48
N LYS A 181 -35.04 0.39 -3.74
CA LYS A 181 -33.74 -0.10 -4.19
C LYS A 181 -32.66 0.95 -3.96
N ARG A 182 -31.54 0.54 -3.37
CA ARG A 182 -30.32 1.35 -3.27
C ARG A 182 -29.08 0.47 -3.35
N LYS A 183 -27.98 1.03 -3.84
CA LYS A 183 -26.65 0.45 -3.72
C LYS A 183 -26.06 0.80 -2.36
N LEU A 184 -25.33 -0.13 -1.74
CA LEU A 184 -24.46 0.11 -0.61
C LEU A 184 -23.19 0.80 -1.11
N LYS A 185 -23.01 2.07 -0.73
CA LYS A 185 -21.80 2.86 -0.99
C LYS A 185 -20.92 2.73 0.26
N GLY A 186 -20.30 1.57 0.35
CA GLY A 186 -19.65 1.08 1.55
C GLY A 186 -18.16 1.36 1.61
N VAL A 187 -17.64 1.47 2.83
CA VAL A 187 -16.20 1.45 3.11
C VAL A 187 -15.88 0.46 4.23
N CYS A 188 -14.76 -0.24 4.12
CA CYS A 188 -14.18 -0.99 5.23
C CYS A 188 -13.40 -0.01 6.14
N LEU A 189 -13.61 -0.13 7.45
CA LEU A 189 -12.87 0.62 8.46
C LEU A 189 -12.28 -0.31 9.52
N HIS A 190 -10.98 -0.16 9.77
CA HIS A 190 -10.34 -0.70 10.97
C HIS A 190 -10.62 0.18 12.19
N HIS A 191 -10.34 -0.34 13.39
CA HIS A 191 -10.74 0.29 14.66
C HIS A 191 -9.78 1.35 15.21
N ASN A 192 -8.58 1.51 14.64
CA ASN A 192 -7.61 2.50 15.13
C ASN A 192 -7.98 3.91 14.65
N LEU A 193 -7.53 4.90 15.43
CA LEU A 193 -7.87 6.31 15.27
C LEU A 193 -6.59 7.13 14.97
N GLY A 194 -5.76 6.64 14.04
CA GLY A 194 -4.50 7.27 13.64
C GLY A 194 -3.55 7.47 14.82
N ALA A 195 -3.11 8.71 15.07
CA ALA A 195 -2.24 9.03 16.20
C ALA A 195 -2.77 8.64 17.59
N LEU A 196 -4.06 8.34 17.74
CA LEU A 196 -4.62 7.85 19.01
C LEU A 196 -4.43 6.34 19.22
N GLY A 197 -3.98 5.61 18.20
CA GLY A 197 -3.91 4.16 18.22
C GLY A 197 -5.30 3.55 18.39
N SER A 198 -5.42 2.49 19.20
CA SER A 198 -6.69 1.80 19.41
C SER A 198 -7.58 2.45 20.49
N ALA A 199 -7.09 3.47 21.22
CA ALA A 199 -7.83 4.04 22.34
C ALA A 199 -9.10 4.77 21.86
N VAL A 200 -10.28 4.22 22.16
CA VAL A 200 -11.55 4.72 21.64
C VAL A 200 -11.84 6.14 22.13
N LYS A 201 -12.15 7.01 21.16
CA LYS A 201 -12.65 8.37 21.38
C LYS A 201 -13.82 8.62 20.43
N LYS A 202 -15.02 8.80 20.99
CA LYS A 202 -16.27 9.01 20.21
C LYS A 202 -16.11 10.17 19.21
N ASP A 203 -15.47 11.26 19.59
CA ASP A 203 -15.20 12.41 18.69
C ASP A 203 -14.30 12.06 17.50
N ALA A 204 -13.29 11.20 17.68
CA ALA A 204 -12.41 10.83 16.58
C ALA A 204 -13.11 9.86 15.62
N ILE A 205 -13.90 8.91 16.15
CA ILE A 205 -14.80 8.06 15.34
C ILE A 205 -15.77 8.95 14.56
N LYS A 206 -16.41 9.92 15.23
CA LYS A 206 -17.34 10.86 14.58
C LYS A 206 -16.66 11.66 13.46
N ARG A 207 -15.40 12.09 13.62
CA ARG A 207 -14.65 12.75 12.54
C ARG A 207 -14.42 11.80 11.36
N GLN A 208 -13.99 10.57 11.60
CA GLN A 208 -13.84 9.56 10.55
C GLN A 208 -15.16 9.34 9.79
N LEU A 209 -16.26 9.15 10.51
CA LEU A 209 -17.58 8.96 9.91
C LEU A 209 -18.07 10.19 9.15
N THR A 210 -17.78 11.39 9.64
CA THR A 210 -18.12 12.64 8.94
C THR A 210 -17.40 12.71 7.59
N LEU A 211 -16.10 12.42 7.56
CA LEU A 211 -15.31 12.38 6.32
C LEU A 211 -15.88 11.37 5.31
N MET A 212 -16.29 10.18 5.78
CA MET A 212 -16.91 9.16 4.94
C MET A 212 -18.28 9.60 4.42
N LYS A 213 -19.12 10.23 5.26
CA LYS A 213 -20.43 10.75 4.86
C LYS A 213 -20.30 11.85 3.80
N GLU A 214 -19.30 12.71 3.95
CA GLU A 214 -18.96 13.77 2.99
C GLU A 214 -18.48 13.19 1.65
N MET A 215 -17.79 12.05 1.66
CA MET A 215 -17.41 11.32 0.45
C MET A 215 -18.63 10.75 -0.28
N GLY A 216 -19.78 10.66 0.40
CA GLY A 216 -20.99 10.03 -0.13
C GLY A 216 -21.18 8.57 0.30
N ALA A 217 -20.34 8.06 1.20
CA ALA A 217 -20.53 6.74 1.78
C ALA A 217 -21.80 6.70 2.65
N ASP A 218 -22.54 5.59 2.57
CA ASP A 218 -23.76 5.35 3.35
C ASP A 218 -23.72 4.02 4.12
N ALA A 219 -22.66 3.23 3.94
CA ALA A 219 -22.49 1.96 4.61
C ALA A 219 -21.04 1.77 5.12
N ILE A 220 -20.88 0.99 6.18
CA ILE A 220 -19.58 0.65 6.77
C ILE A 220 -19.52 -0.85 7.04
N ARG A 221 -18.39 -1.47 6.70
CA ARG A 221 -18.02 -2.81 7.14
C ARG A 221 -16.96 -2.71 8.23
N THR A 222 -17.21 -3.33 9.38
CA THR A 222 -16.32 -3.24 10.56
C THR A 222 -15.19 -4.27 10.48
N ALA A 223 -14.30 -4.05 9.52
CA ALA A 223 -13.25 -4.98 9.15
C ALA A 223 -12.17 -5.13 10.25
N HIS A 224 -11.85 -6.32 10.77
CA HIS A 224 -12.58 -7.60 10.67
C HIS A 224 -12.92 -8.10 12.07
N ASN A 225 -13.66 -7.26 12.81
CA ASN A 225 -13.85 -7.42 14.24
C ASN A 225 -15.08 -6.69 14.76
N MET A 226 -15.52 -7.14 15.93
CA MET A 226 -16.69 -6.58 16.61
C MET A 226 -16.42 -5.11 16.96
N PRO A 227 -17.28 -4.17 16.50
CA PRO A 227 -17.00 -2.73 16.61
C PRO A 227 -17.07 -2.24 18.05
N ALA A 228 -16.59 -1.01 18.27
CA ALA A 228 -16.84 -0.29 19.51
C ALA A 228 -18.32 0.14 19.57
N VAL A 229 -18.90 0.22 20.78
CA VAL A 229 -20.30 0.63 20.97
C VAL A 229 -20.54 2.03 20.39
N GLU A 230 -19.57 2.92 20.56
CA GLU A 230 -19.61 4.29 20.06
C GLU A 230 -19.74 4.36 18.54
N LEU A 231 -19.18 3.39 17.79
CA LEU A 231 -19.33 3.34 16.34
C LEU A 231 -20.76 2.98 15.93
N MET A 232 -21.37 2.02 16.63
CA MET A 232 -22.75 1.60 16.36
C MET A 232 -23.75 2.71 16.71
N GLU A 233 -23.56 3.38 17.85
CA GLU A 233 -24.35 4.56 18.23
C GLU A 233 -24.23 5.69 17.20
N LEU A 234 -23.01 6.03 16.78
CA LEU A 234 -22.80 7.07 15.76
C LEU A 234 -23.36 6.65 14.40
N ALA A 235 -23.29 5.37 14.04
CA ALA A 235 -23.90 4.87 12.81
C ALA A 235 -25.42 5.04 12.80
N ASP A 236 -26.07 4.79 13.94
CA ASP A 236 -27.50 5.04 14.10
C ASP A 236 -27.84 6.52 13.98
N GLU A 237 -27.09 7.39 14.67
CA GLU A 237 -27.31 8.83 14.75
C GLU A 237 -26.99 9.55 13.42
N MET A 238 -25.94 9.12 12.72
CA MET A 238 -25.45 9.74 11.48
C MET A 238 -26.02 9.09 10.21
N GLY A 239 -26.77 7.99 10.36
CA GLY A 239 -27.39 7.27 9.27
C GLY A 239 -26.37 6.51 8.41
N PHE A 240 -25.70 5.51 8.98
CA PHE A 240 -24.89 4.54 8.24
C PHE A 240 -25.50 3.15 8.35
N LEU A 241 -25.46 2.40 7.25
CA LEU A 241 -25.77 0.96 7.26
C LEU A 241 -24.52 0.18 7.68
N ILE A 242 -24.67 -0.84 8.54
CA ILE A 242 -23.54 -1.57 9.11
C ILE A 242 -23.57 -3.05 8.71
N VAL A 243 -22.47 -3.48 8.09
CA VAL A 243 -22.04 -4.88 8.06
C VAL A 243 -21.09 -5.07 9.23
N SER A 244 -21.63 -5.56 10.35
CA SER A 244 -20.81 -5.84 11.52
C SER A 244 -20.14 -7.19 11.34
N GLU A 245 -18.85 -7.31 11.68
CA GLU A 245 -18.08 -8.52 11.44
C GLU A 245 -17.48 -9.13 12.71
N ALA A 246 -17.48 -10.46 12.80
CA ALA A 246 -17.01 -11.17 13.98
C ALA A 246 -15.54 -11.58 13.92
N PHE A 247 -15.08 -12.21 12.84
CA PHE A 247 -13.82 -12.98 12.85
C PHE A 247 -12.99 -12.80 11.57
N ASP A 248 -11.67 -12.77 11.74
CA ASP A 248 -10.68 -12.84 10.66
C ASP A 248 -10.07 -14.24 10.48
N CYS A 249 -10.29 -15.15 11.43
CA CYS A 249 -9.90 -16.55 11.36
C CYS A 249 -10.86 -17.42 12.16
N TRP A 250 -10.97 -18.71 11.78
CA TRP A 250 -11.72 -19.72 12.53
C TRP A 250 -10.76 -20.71 13.19
N GLU A 251 -10.76 -22.00 12.82
CA GLU A 251 -9.82 -22.99 13.38
C GLU A 251 -8.41 -22.84 12.76
N ARG A 252 -8.31 -22.42 11.50
CA ARG A 252 -7.01 -22.23 10.83
C ARG A 252 -6.47 -20.82 11.09
N PRO A 253 -5.25 -20.68 11.66
CA PRO A 253 -4.66 -19.37 11.93
C PRO A 253 -4.23 -18.66 10.65
N LYS A 254 -4.32 -17.32 10.66
CA LYS A 254 -3.59 -16.44 9.73
C LYS A 254 -2.26 -15.98 10.32
N ASN A 255 -2.18 -15.88 11.65
CA ASN A 255 -0.95 -15.61 12.40
C ASN A 255 -0.80 -16.57 13.60
N PRO A 256 0.43 -16.91 14.02
CA PRO A 256 0.70 -17.85 15.12
C PRO A 256 -0.03 -17.59 16.45
N TYR A 257 -0.29 -16.32 16.80
CA TYR A 257 -0.92 -15.93 18.08
C TYR A 257 -2.27 -15.24 17.93
N ASP A 258 -2.92 -15.35 16.76
CA ASP A 258 -4.26 -14.79 16.53
C ASP A 258 -5.37 -15.54 17.30
N TYR A 259 -6.63 -15.28 16.95
CA TYR A 259 -7.78 -15.84 17.65
C TYR A 259 -8.01 -17.35 17.41
N ALA A 260 -7.40 -17.95 16.37
CA ALA A 260 -7.65 -19.35 16.02
C ALA A 260 -7.34 -20.31 17.17
N ARG A 261 -6.33 -20.00 18.00
CA ARG A 261 -5.95 -20.78 19.19
C ARG A 261 -7.00 -20.80 20.31
N PHE A 262 -8.01 -19.93 20.23
CA PHE A 262 -9.12 -19.85 21.19
C PHE A 262 -10.47 -20.16 20.55
N PHE A 263 -10.56 -20.16 19.22
CA PHE A 263 -11.80 -20.19 18.47
C PHE A 263 -12.73 -21.31 18.95
N THR A 264 -12.25 -22.56 19.00
CA THR A 264 -13.04 -23.76 19.33
C THR A 264 -13.78 -23.67 20.66
N ASP A 265 -13.21 -22.99 21.65
CA ASP A 265 -13.74 -22.91 23.01
C ASP A 265 -14.55 -21.62 23.26
N TRP A 266 -14.31 -20.57 22.46
CA TRP A 266 -14.78 -19.22 22.77
C TRP A 266 -15.81 -18.66 21.78
N TRP A 267 -15.88 -19.17 20.55
CA TRP A 267 -16.68 -18.56 19.47
C TRP A 267 -18.15 -18.32 19.84
N LYS A 268 -18.78 -19.24 20.62
CA LYS A 268 -20.17 -19.07 21.08
C LYS A 268 -20.34 -17.91 22.04
N ARG A 269 -19.41 -17.76 22.99
CA ARG A 269 -19.44 -16.67 23.99
C ARG A 269 -19.24 -15.32 23.31
N ASP A 270 -18.33 -15.28 22.34
CA ASP A 270 -18.04 -14.08 21.57
C ASP A 270 -19.22 -13.66 20.67
N ILE A 271 -19.87 -14.61 19.98
CA ILE A 271 -21.11 -14.34 19.23
C ILE A 271 -22.24 -13.89 20.18
N ALA A 272 -22.43 -14.54 21.32
CA ALA A 272 -23.45 -14.16 22.28
C ALA A 272 -23.26 -12.72 22.78
N SER A 273 -22.03 -12.36 23.15
CA SER A 273 -21.66 -11.00 23.55
C SER A 273 -21.95 -9.98 22.44
N TRP A 274 -21.43 -10.25 21.25
CA TRP A 274 -21.55 -9.35 20.10
C TRP A 274 -22.98 -9.12 19.64
N VAL A 275 -23.71 -10.20 19.35
CA VAL A 275 -25.05 -10.12 18.77
C VAL A 275 -26.03 -9.52 19.78
N ARG A 276 -25.94 -9.90 21.07
CA ARG A 276 -26.87 -9.37 22.07
C ARG A 276 -26.69 -7.87 22.28
N ARG A 277 -25.44 -7.39 22.28
CA ARG A 277 -25.10 -5.97 22.37
C ARG A 277 -25.63 -5.19 21.17
N ASP A 278 -25.40 -5.69 19.96
CA ASP A 278 -25.59 -4.89 18.75
C ASP A 278 -26.96 -5.08 18.03
N ARG A 279 -27.75 -6.11 18.37
CA ARG A 279 -29.00 -6.47 17.65
C ARG A 279 -30.11 -5.42 17.65
N ASN A 280 -30.05 -4.40 18.50
CA ASN A 280 -31.06 -3.34 18.56
C ASN A 280 -30.78 -2.16 17.62
N HIS A 281 -29.54 -2.04 17.13
CA HIS A 281 -29.11 -0.89 16.33
C HIS A 281 -29.85 -0.81 14.99
N PRO A 282 -30.49 0.31 14.65
CA PRO A 282 -31.10 0.48 13.34
C PRO A 282 -30.12 0.57 12.18
N SER A 283 -28.87 0.89 12.44
CA SER A 283 -27.81 0.85 11.44
C SER A 283 -27.48 -0.56 10.96
N LEU A 284 -27.61 -1.58 11.81
CA LEU A 284 -27.24 -2.96 11.50
C LEU A 284 -28.09 -3.52 10.34
N ILE A 285 -27.40 -4.04 9.31
CA ILE A 285 -28.03 -4.79 8.22
C ILE A 285 -27.55 -6.25 8.19
N PHE A 286 -26.25 -6.48 8.35
CA PHE A 286 -25.66 -7.82 8.23
C PHE A 286 -24.68 -8.15 9.35
N TRP A 287 -24.69 -9.42 9.74
CA TRP A 287 -23.72 -10.07 10.61
C TRP A 287 -22.76 -10.89 9.75
N SER A 288 -21.54 -10.39 9.54
CA SER A 288 -20.48 -11.13 8.86
C SER A 288 -19.79 -12.09 9.83
N ILE A 289 -19.88 -13.40 9.57
CA ILE A 289 -19.30 -14.44 10.44
C ILE A 289 -17.82 -14.73 10.15
N GLY A 290 -17.24 -14.09 9.13
CA GLY A 290 -15.85 -14.34 8.74
C GLY A 290 -15.38 -13.50 7.56
N ASN A 291 -14.08 -13.18 7.55
CA ASN A 291 -13.38 -12.58 6.41
C ASN A 291 -12.24 -13.48 5.92
N GLU A 292 -12.23 -13.82 4.63
CA GLU A 292 -11.16 -14.57 3.95
C GLU A 292 -10.71 -15.80 4.75
N ILE A 293 -11.68 -16.59 5.19
CA ILE A 293 -11.45 -17.70 6.10
C ILE A 293 -10.88 -18.89 5.33
N TYR A 294 -9.69 -19.36 5.72
CA TYR A 294 -9.03 -20.51 5.08
C TYR A 294 -9.87 -21.79 5.15
N ASP A 295 -10.58 -22.01 6.26
CA ASP A 295 -11.46 -23.17 6.45
C ASP A 295 -12.54 -23.30 5.35
N MET A 296 -13.04 -22.18 4.78
CA MET A 296 -14.11 -22.18 3.78
C MET A 296 -13.73 -22.86 2.47
N HIS A 297 -12.47 -22.79 2.06
CA HIS A 297 -12.00 -23.37 0.79
C HIS A 297 -11.15 -24.64 0.99
N ALA A 298 -10.67 -24.90 2.21
CA ALA A 298 -9.83 -26.05 2.51
C ALA A 298 -10.60 -27.37 2.44
N ASP A 299 -11.68 -27.54 3.21
CA ASP A 299 -12.40 -28.81 3.35
C ASP A 299 -13.83 -28.63 3.90
N GLU A 300 -14.55 -29.74 4.15
CA GLU A 300 -15.97 -29.74 4.58
C GLU A 300 -16.20 -29.10 5.97
N ARG A 301 -15.13 -28.86 6.73
CA ARG A 301 -15.18 -28.19 8.03
C ARG A 301 -15.66 -26.75 7.88
N GLY A 302 -15.35 -26.09 6.77
CA GLY A 302 -15.80 -24.73 6.47
C GLY A 302 -17.32 -24.59 6.44
N GLN A 303 -18.02 -25.49 5.75
CA GLN A 303 -19.49 -25.50 5.68
C GLN A 303 -20.11 -25.85 7.04
N THR A 304 -19.43 -26.71 7.82
CA THR A 304 -19.88 -27.06 9.18
C THR A 304 -19.89 -25.82 10.07
N PHE A 305 -18.79 -25.06 10.14
CA PHE A 305 -18.75 -23.85 10.95
C PHE A 305 -19.65 -22.73 10.40
N THR A 306 -19.74 -22.59 9.08
CA THR A 306 -20.69 -21.63 8.47
C THR A 306 -22.10 -21.80 9.04
N ARG A 307 -22.59 -23.06 9.12
CA ARG A 307 -23.90 -23.36 9.70
C ARG A 307 -23.95 -23.11 11.21
N LEU A 308 -22.96 -23.57 11.97
CA LEU A 308 -22.92 -23.41 13.43
C LEU A 308 -22.88 -21.94 13.85
N LEU A 309 -22.09 -21.13 13.16
CA LEU A 309 -21.97 -19.69 13.42
C LEU A 309 -23.27 -18.97 13.07
N MET A 310 -23.87 -19.28 11.92
CA MET A 310 -25.17 -18.73 11.53
C MET A 310 -26.28 -19.09 12.53
N GLU A 311 -26.34 -20.34 12.98
CA GLU A 311 -27.29 -20.80 13.99
C GLU A 311 -27.11 -20.09 15.34
N GLU A 312 -25.87 -19.85 15.76
CA GLU A 312 -25.57 -19.13 17.01
C GLU A 312 -25.93 -17.64 16.90
N VAL A 313 -25.67 -17.00 15.76
CA VAL A 313 -26.13 -15.62 15.51
C VAL A 313 -27.65 -15.56 15.62
N TYR A 314 -28.38 -16.44 14.93
CA TYR A 314 -29.84 -16.45 14.98
C TYR A 314 -30.43 -16.93 16.32
N ARG A 315 -29.65 -17.61 17.17
CA ARG A 315 -30.05 -17.86 18.56
C ARG A 315 -30.15 -16.56 19.35
N HIS A 316 -29.26 -15.61 19.09
CA HIS A 316 -29.21 -14.33 19.81
C HIS A 316 -29.95 -13.19 19.08
N ASP A 317 -30.12 -13.25 17.76
CA ASP A 317 -30.95 -12.35 16.94
C ASP A 317 -32.12 -13.12 16.32
N PHE A 318 -33.00 -13.66 17.15
CA PHE A 318 -34.07 -14.59 16.73
C PHE A 318 -35.21 -13.93 15.94
N LYS A 319 -35.38 -12.60 16.02
CA LYS A 319 -36.23 -11.83 15.10
C LYS A 319 -35.50 -11.41 13.83
N ARG A 320 -34.20 -11.70 13.73
CA ARG A 320 -33.36 -11.46 12.56
C ARG A 320 -33.41 -9.98 12.18
N ASN A 321 -33.09 -9.10 13.12
CA ASN A 321 -32.91 -7.68 12.83
C ASN A 321 -31.76 -7.48 11.83
N GLY A 322 -30.74 -8.35 11.87
CA GLY A 322 -29.73 -8.51 10.82
C GLY A 322 -29.86 -9.84 10.08
N ARG A 323 -29.19 -9.96 8.91
CA ARG A 323 -29.00 -11.22 8.18
C ARG A 323 -27.54 -11.66 8.23
N VAL A 324 -27.28 -12.96 8.15
CA VAL A 324 -25.91 -13.49 8.20
C VAL A 324 -25.25 -13.46 6.81
N THR A 325 -23.98 -13.09 6.76
CA THR A 325 -23.12 -13.07 5.55
C THR A 325 -21.67 -13.43 5.91
N PHE A 326 -20.77 -13.38 4.93
CA PHE A 326 -19.31 -13.38 5.11
C PHE A 326 -18.66 -12.59 3.96
N GLY A 327 -17.37 -12.28 4.07
CA GLY A 327 -16.55 -11.81 2.94
C GLY A 327 -15.48 -12.83 2.55
N SER A 328 -15.38 -13.18 1.28
CA SER A 328 -14.44 -14.21 0.82
C SER A 328 -13.76 -13.85 -0.50
N ASN A 329 -12.43 -13.96 -0.52
CA ASN A 329 -11.60 -13.96 -1.73
C ASN A 329 -11.49 -15.38 -2.36
N PHE A 330 -12.15 -16.37 -1.75
CA PHE A 330 -12.16 -17.76 -2.23
C PHE A 330 -13.41 -18.13 -3.02
N MET A 331 -14.24 -17.16 -3.42
CA MET A 331 -15.43 -17.42 -4.25
C MET A 331 -15.18 -18.18 -5.57
N PRO A 332 -13.98 -18.15 -6.20
CA PRO A 332 -13.68 -19.01 -7.35
C PRO A 332 -13.70 -20.52 -7.03
N TRP A 333 -13.61 -20.93 -5.76
CA TRP A 333 -13.53 -22.34 -5.36
C TRP A 333 -14.89 -22.88 -4.91
N GLU A 334 -15.26 -24.05 -5.45
CA GLU A 334 -16.55 -24.74 -5.19
C GLU A 334 -16.87 -24.91 -3.70
N LYS A 335 -15.87 -25.14 -2.83
CA LYS A 335 -16.09 -25.30 -1.38
C LYS A 335 -16.53 -23.99 -0.72
N ALA A 336 -15.96 -22.86 -1.12
CA ALA A 336 -16.40 -21.55 -0.61
C ALA A 336 -17.80 -21.21 -1.13
N GLN A 337 -18.10 -21.56 -2.38
CA GLN A 337 -19.44 -21.46 -2.97
C GLN A 337 -20.48 -22.26 -2.15
N LYS A 338 -20.15 -23.48 -1.70
CA LYS A 338 -21.01 -24.25 -0.79
C LYS A 338 -21.23 -23.57 0.57
N CYS A 339 -20.32 -22.70 1.02
CA CYS A 339 -20.55 -21.88 2.21
C CYS A 339 -21.51 -20.71 1.88
N ALA A 340 -21.38 -20.07 0.71
CA ALA A 340 -22.33 -19.07 0.22
C ALA A 340 -23.75 -19.64 0.10
N ASP A 341 -23.88 -20.90 -0.31
CA ASP A 341 -25.17 -21.62 -0.35
C ASP A 341 -25.85 -21.79 1.00
N ILE A 342 -25.12 -21.71 2.12
CA ILE A 342 -25.71 -21.80 3.46
C ILE A 342 -26.28 -20.46 3.88
N VAL A 343 -25.56 -19.36 3.63
CA VAL A 343 -25.94 -18.01 4.09
C VAL A 343 -26.81 -17.26 3.09
N LYS A 344 -26.75 -17.62 1.80
CA LYS A 344 -27.41 -17.01 0.63
C LYS A 344 -27.08 -15.54 0.35
N ILE A 345 -26.49 -14.80 1.30
CA ILE A 345 -25.93 -13.47 1.10
C ILE A 345 -24.41 -13.61 0.94
N ALA A 346 -23.93 -13.64 -0.30
CA ALA A 346 -22.56 -13.94 -0.66
C ALA A 346 -21.73 -12.65 -0.83
N GLY A 347 -20.77 -12.44 0.07
CA GLY A 347 -19.81 -11.33 -0.03
C GLY A 347 -18.54 -11.74 -0.76
N TYR A 348 -18.20 -10.97 -1.78
CA TYR A 348 -17.03 -11.17 -2.64
C TYR A 348 -15.93 -10.18 -2.30
N ASN A 349 -14.72 -10.68 -2.04
CA ASN A 349 -13.51 -9.86 -1.98
C ASN A 349 -12.80 -9.90 -3.35
N TYR A 350 -12.62 -8.75 -3.99
CA TYR A 350 -11.79 -8.56 -5.21
C TYR A 350 -12.11 -9.51 -6.37
N SER A 351 -13.38 -9.90 -6.49
CA SER A 351 -13.84 -10.99 -7.35
C SER A 351 -15.03 -10.57 -8.22
N GLU A 352 -15.13 -9.28 -8.54
CA GLU A 352 -16.18 -8.66 -9.35
C GLU A 352 -16.32 -9.34 -10.73
N LYS A 353 -15.20 -9.86 -11.27
CA LYS A 353 -15.17 -10.62 -12.53
C LYS A 353 -16.06 -11.88 -12.55
N TYR A 354 -16.45 -12.41 -11.38
CA TYR A 354 -17.31 -13.60 -11.27
C TYR A 354 -18.79 -13.28 -11.02
N TYR A 355 -19.16 -12.00 -10.88
CA TYR A 355 -20.53 -11.64 -10.52
C TYR A 355 -21.55 -12.16 -11.51
N GLU A 356 -21.31 -11.99 -12.82
CA GLU A 356 -22.24 -12.42 -13.87
C GLU A 356 -22.37 -13.94 -13.93
N GLU A 357 -21.23 -14.64 -13.89
CA GLU A 357 -21.18 -16.10 -13.94
C GLU A 357 -21.92 -16.72 -12.74
N HIS A 358 -21.57 -16.32 -11.52
CA HIS A 358 -22.17 -16.89 -10.33
C HIS A 358 -23.62 -16.45 -10.11
N HIS A 359 -24.02 -15.24 -10.51
CA HIS A 359 -25.44 -14.82 -10.46
C HIS A 359 -26.32 -15.71 -11.35
N ARG A 360 -25.81 -16.10 -12.52
CA ARG A 360 -26.50 -17.01 -13.44
C ARG A 360 -26.56 -18.44 -12.89
N GLU A 361 -25.48 -18.92 -12.28
CA GLU A 361 -25.38 -20.29 -11.75
C GLU A 361 -26.14 -20.48 -10.43
N HIS A 362 -26.17 -19.43 -9.61
CA HIS A 362 -26.79 -19.40 -8.29
C HIS A 362 -27.84 -18.29 -8.21
N PRO A 363 -28.97 -18.41 -8.94
CA PRO A 363 -29.95 -17.33 -9.09
C PRO A 363 -30.71 -16.98 -7.80
N ASP A 364 -30.50 -17.75 -6.73
CA ASP A 364 -31.04 -17.53 -5.39
C ASP A 364 -30.06 -16.83 -4.44
N TRP A 365 -28.82 -16.56 -4.88
CA TRP A 365 -27.85 -15.80 -4.10
C TRP A 365 -28.08 -14.29 -4.23
N VAL A 366 -27.86 -13.58 -3.13
CA VAL A 366 -27.77 -12.12 -3.13
C VAL A 366 -26.29 -11.76 -3.02
N ILE A 367 -25.75 -11.12 -4.06
CA ILE A 367 -24.32 -10.86 -4.22
C ILE A 367 -23.98 -9.41 -3.87
N TYR A 368 -22.81 -9.19 -3.28
CA TYR A 368 -22.23 -7.86 -3.11
C TYR A 368 -20.69 -7.91 -2.97
N GLY A 369 -20.04 -6.78 -3.18
CA GLY A 369 -18.61 -6.63 -2.92
C GLY A 369 -18.36 -6.38 -1.44
N SER A 370 -18.00 -7.42 -0.68
CA SER A 370 -17.62 -7.27 0.73
C SER A 370 -16.27 -6.59 0.92
N GLU A 371 -15.40 -6.63 -0.10
CA GLU A 371 -14.13 -5.92 -0.12
C GLU A 371 -13.70 -5.67 -1.57
N THR A 372 -13.46 -4.41 -1.92
CA THR A 372 -13.23 -3.95 -3.30
C THR A 372 -12.13 -2.89 -3.36
N ALA A 373 -11.73 -2.45 -4.55
CA ALA A 373 -10.65 -1.50 -4.80
C ALA A 373 -9.24 -2.01 -4.44
N SER A 374 -8.76 -1.90 -3.20
CA SER A 374 -7.35 -2.18 -2.84
C SER A 374 -6.32 -1.44 -3.72
N THR A 375 -6.67 -0.26 -4.24
CA THR A 375 -5.73 0.63 -4.92
C THR A 375 -4.87 1.34 -3.87
N VAL A 376 -3.57 1.47 -4.11
CA VAL A 376 -2.62 2.05 -3.13
C VAL A 376 -2.19 3.44 -3.57
N GLN A 377 -2.06 4.36 -2.62
CA GLN A 377 -1.82 5.78 -2.89
C GLN A 377 -1.31 6.52 -1.66
N SER A 378 -0.48 7.53 -1.90
CA SER A 378 0.04 8.47 -0.90
C SER A 378 -0.43 9.88 -1.23
N ARG A 379 -0.88 10.62 -0.22
CA ARG A 379 -1.42 11.98 -0.41
C ARG A 379 -0.38 12.90 -1.05
N GLY A 380 -0.73 13.51 -2.19
CA GLY A 380 0.11 14.51 -2.87
C GLY A 380 1.39 13.94 -3.50
N VAL A 381 1.50 12.63 -3.68
CA VAL A 381 2.60 11.99 -4.41
C VAL A 381 2.13 11.60 -5.80
N TYR A 382 2.87 11.98 -6.83
CA TYR A 382 2.49 11.74 -8.22
C TYR A 382 3.65 11.15 -9.01
N HIS A 383 3.49 9.92 -9.49
CA HIS A 383 4.47 9.26 -10.36
C HIS A 383 3.95 9.23 -11.79
N PHE A 384 4.47 10.14 -12.62
CA PHE A 384 4.11 10.24 -14.04
C PHE A 384 4.79 9.14 -14.88
N PRO A 385 4.26 8.77 -16.05
CA PRO A 385 2.97 9.19 -16.58
C PRO A 385 1.82 8.33 -16.05
N LEU A 386 0.59 8.85 -16.09
CA LEU A 386 -0.64 8.14 -15.69
C LEU A 386 -0.80 6.78 -16.40
N LYS A 387 -0.42 6.70 -17.68
CA LYS A 387 -0.51 5.47 -18.50
C LYS A 387 0.36 4.33 -17.98
N GLN A 388 1.39 4.62 -17.20
CA GLN A 388 2.33 3.64 -16.69
C GLN A 388 1.89 3.23 -15.29
N SER A 389 1.69 1.93 -15.06
CA SER A 389 1.49 1.45 -13.70
C SER A 389 2.81 1.42 -12.95
N VAL A 390 2.82 1.93 -11.71
CA VAL A 390 4.04 2.14 -10.92
C VAL A 390 3.81 1.73 -9.47
N LEU A 391 4.68 0.86 -8.95
CA LEU A 391 4.93 0.67 -7.52
C LEU A 391 6.40 1.04 -7.31
N ALA A 392 6.66 2.23 -6.77
CA ALA A 392 8.02 2.78 -6.66
C ALA A 392 8.65 2.36 -5.34
N ASP A 393 9.68 1.52 -5.37
CA ASP A 393 10.39 1.10 -4.14
C ASP A 393 11.36 2.17 -3.63
N VAL A 394 11.71 3.15 -4.47
CA VAL A 394 12.75 4.15 -4.18
C VAL A 394 12.35 5.15 -3.09
N ASP A 395 11.10 5.64 -3.10
CA ASP A 395 10.55 6.52 -2.07
C ASP A 395 9.59 5.81 -1.11
N GLU A 396 9.28 4.53 -1.37
CA GLU A 396 8.27 3.73 -0.67
C GLU A 396 6.90 4.44 -0.62
N GLN A 397 6.58 5.26 -1.62
CA GLN A 397 5.29 5.94 -1.74
C GLN A 397 4.49 5.40 -2.92
N CYS A 398 3.17 5.58 -2.88
CA CYS A 398 2.28 5.20 -3.98
C CYS A 398 1.68 6.45 -4.64
N SER A 399 1.51 6.40 -5.95
CA SER A 399 1.03 7.55 -6.72
C SER A 399 -0.48 7.77 -6.55
N ALA A 400 -0.88 8.99 -6.21
CA ALA A 400 -2.27 9.45 -6.17
C ALA A 400 -2.86 9.73 -7.57
N LEU A 401 -2.07 9.61 -8.65
CA LEU A 401 -2.62 9.67 -10.02
C LEU A 401 -3.58 8.52 -10.31
N GLY A 402 -3.60 7.46 -9.50
CA GLY A 402 -4.45 6.28 -9.72
C GLY A 402 -3.80 5.18 -10.56
N ASN A 403 -2.47 5.22 -10.72
CA ASN A 403 -1.68 4.24 -11.46
C ASN A 403 -0.88 3.27 -10.57
N SER A 404 -1.07 3.31 -9.25
CA SER A 404 -0.49 2.37 -8.30
C SER A 404 -1.57 1.36 -7.83
N THR A 405 -1.42 0.10 -8.22
CA THR A 405 -2.41 -0.95 -7.97
C THR A 405 -1.77 -2.18 -7.36
N THR A 406 -2.46 -2.81 -6.42
CA THR A 406 -2.07 -4.14 -5.91
C THR A 406 -2.33 -5.21 -6.97
N SER A 407 -1.73 -6.38 -6.78
CA SER A 407 -1.80 -7.46 -7.76
C SER A 407 -3.13 -8.25 -7.75
N TRP A 408 -4.01 -7.97 -6.79
CA TRP A 408 -5.35 -8.55 -6.64
C TRP A 408 -6.48 -7.51 -6.70
N GLY A 409 -6.20 -6.23 -6.43
CA GLY A 409 -7.20 -5.18 -6.40
C GLY A 409 -7.69 -4.75 -7.78
N ALA A 410 -8.55 -3.72 -7.78
CA ALA A 410 -9.02 -3.06 -8.98
C ALA A 410 -7.89 -2.36 -9.73
N LYS A 411 -8.03 -2.26 -11.06
CA LYS A 411 -7.08 -1.57 -11.95
C LYS A 411 -7.03 -0.05 -11.72
N SER A 412 -8.10 0.54 -11.18
CA SER A 412 -8.17 1.94 -10.75
C SER A 412 -9.45 2.15 -9.92
N ALA A 413 -9.60 3.32 -9.30
CA ALA A 413 -10.84 3.69 -8.61
C ALA A 413 -12.05 3.70 -9.57
N GLU A 414 -11.87 4.20 -10.80
CA GLU A 414 -12.92 4.22 -11.82
C GLU A 414 -13.31 2.81 -12.26
N ALA A 415 -12.33 1.92 -12.44
CA ALA A 415 -12.62 0.52 -12.78
C ALA A 415 -13.45 -0.16 -11.68
N CYS A 416 -13.16 0.13 -10.41
CA CYS A 416 -13.93 -0.36 -9.27
C CYS A 416 -15.39 0.14 -9.29
N ILE A 417 -15.58 1.43 -9.54
CA ILE A 417 -16.92 2.04 -9.64
C ILE A 417 -17.71 1.46 -10.82
N ILE A 418 -17.08 1.35 -11.99
CA ILE A 418 -17.71 0.82 -13.21
C ILE A 418 -18.11 -0.64 -13.02
N ALA A 419 -17.23 -1.47 -12.44
CA ALA A 419 -17.53 -2.87 -12.18
C ALA A 419 -18.81 -3.02 -11.35
N GLU A 420 -18.97 -2.26 -10.27
CA GLU A 420 -20.20 -2.35 -9.45
C GLU A 420 -21.43 -1.71 -10.14
N ARG A 421 -21.24 -0.63 -10.91
CA ARG A 421 -22.31 0.04 -11.66
C ARG A 421 -22.92 -0.87 -12.72
N GLU A 422 -22.09 -1.65 -13.41
CA GLU A 422 -22.52 -2.55 -14.50
C GLU A 422 -23.27 -3.80 -14.01
N HIS A 423 -23.25 -4.11 -12.71
CA HIS A 423 -23.97 -5.24 -12.12
C HIS A 423 -25.17 -4.78 -11.26
N PRO A 424 -26.33 -4.44 -11.84
CA PRO A 424 -27.45 -3.82 -11.12
C PRO A 424 -28.10 -4.72 -10.06
N TYR A 425 -27.88 -6.03 -10.10
CA TYR A 425 -28.36 -7.00 -9.11
C TYR A 425 -27.45 -7.07 -7.87
N SER A 426 -26.18 -6.65 -7.97
CA SER A 426 -25.28 -6.51 -6.80
C SER A 426 -25.83 -5.48 -5.83
N MET A 427 -25.79 -5.78 -4.53
CA MET A 427 -26.25 -4.85 -3.49
C MET A 427 -25.39 -3.60 -3.37
N GLY A 428 -24.14 -3.61 -3.83
CA GLY A 428 -23.17 -2.55 -3.57
C GLY A 428 -21.79 -3.10 -3.30
N GLN A 429 -20.91 -2.23 -2.81
CA GLN A 429 -19.50 -2.52 -2.57
C GLN A 429 -19.01 -1.90 -1.26
N PHE A 430 -17.94 -2.48 -0.69
CA PHE A 430 -17.20 -1.94 0.44
C PHE A 430 -15.73 -1.75 0.06
N LEU A 431 -15.28 -0.49 -0.03
CA LEU A 431 -13.92 -0.17 -0.44
C LEU A 431 -12.90 -0.59 0.63
N TRP A 432 -11.79 -1.20 0.21
CA TRP A 432 -10.58 -1.38 1.03
C TRP A 432 -9.58 -0.26 0.73
N SER A 433 -9.48 0.79 1.55
CA SER A 433 -10.30 1.12 2.73
C SER A 433 -10.88 2.54 2.62
N GLY A 434 -11.78 2.90 3.55
CA GLY A 434 -12.23 4.28 3.67
C GLY A 434 -11.11 5.22 4.16
N ILE A 435 -10.40 4.80 5.20
CA ILE A 435 -9.30 5.53 5.84
C ILE A 435 -8.10 4.60 5.99
N ASP A 436 -6.89 5.12 5.80
CA ASP A 436 -5.66 4.39 6.12
C ASP A 436 -5.65 3.98 7.60
N TYR A 437 -4.86 2.96 7.89
CA TYR A 437 -4.75 2.37 9.22
C TYR A 437 -3.31 1.97 9.50
N ILE A 438 -2.97 1.83 10.78
CA ILE A 438 -1.63 1.40 11.18
C ILE A 438 -1.47 -0.11 10.89
N GLY A 439 -0.31 -0.51 10.39
CA GLY A 439 -0.02 -1.87 9.93
C GLY A 439 -0.46 -2.12 8.49
N GLU A 440 -0.24 -3.35 8.02
CA GLU A 440 -0.52 -3.79 6.63
C GLU A 440 -0.04 -2.78 5.54
N PRO A 441 1.25 -2.41 5.55
CA PRO A 441 1.83 -1.38 4.67
C PRO A 441 2.01 -1.81 3.21
N THR A 442 1.13 -2.67 2.69
CA THR A 442 1.17 -3.15 1.31
C THR A 442 1.26 -1.97 0.33
N PRO A 443 2.21 -1.98 -0.63
CA PRO A 443 3.07 -3.10 -1.04
C PRO A 443 4.45 -3.19 -0.36
N TYR A 444 4.75 -2.28 0.57
CA TYR A 444 6.06 -2.11 1.19
C TYR A 444 6.12 -2.70 2.62
N HIS A 445 7.19 -2.39 3.35
CA HIS A 445 7.40 -2.78 4.76
C HIS A 445 7.46 -1.54 5.69
N THR A 446 6.63 -0.54 5.39
CA THR A 446 6.52 0.71 6.17
C THR A 446 5.55 0.56 7.37
N LYS A 447 5.04 1.64 7.99
CA LYS A 447 4.23 1.51 9.23
C LYS A 447 2.71 1.56 9.05
N ASN A 448 2.19 2.19 8.00
CA ASN A 448 0.76 2.39 7.76
C ASN A 448 0.34 1.86 6.38
N SER A 449 -0.94 1.55 6.22
CA SER A 449 -1.51 1.20 4.92
C SER A 449 -1.56 2.39 3.96
N TYR A 450 -1.68 2.09 2.65
CA TYR A 450 -1.81 3.07 1.56
C TYR A 450 -3.19 3.01 0.88
N LEU A 451 -4.12 2.24 1.47
CA LEU A 451 -5.35 1.75 0.84
C LEU A 451 -6.55 2.70 1.04
N GLY A 452 -6.46 3.57 2.03
CA GLY A 452 -7.49 4.53 2.39
C GLY A 452 -7.69 5.60 1.34
N GLN A 453 -8.95 6.02 1.15
CA GLN A 453 -9.28 7.22 0.39
C GLN A 453 -8.92 8.50 1.17
N VAL A 454 -8.69 8.35 2.47
CA VAL A 454 -8.25 9.37 3.42
C VAL A 454 -7.05 8.82 4.19
N ASP A 455 -6.04 9.64 4.46
CA ASP A 455 -4.87 9.21 5.25
C ASP A 455 -5.16 9.07 6.76
N THR A 456 -4.19 8.56 7.54
CA THR A 456 -4.37 8.34 9.00
C THR A 456 -4.60 9.64 9.80
N ALA A 457 -4.19 10.79 9.25
CA ALA A 457 -4.44 12.11 9.80
C ALA A 457 -5.84 12.65 9.43
N GLY A 458 -6.59 11.93 8.59
CA GLY A 458 -7.91 12.33 8.14
C GLY A 458 -7.88 13.40 7.06
N PHE A 459 -6.82 13.46 6.25
CA PHE A 459 -6.78 14.29 5.05
C PHE A 459 -7.16 13.47 3.81
N PRO A 460 -8.13 13.91 3.00
CA PRO A 460 -8.50 13.22 1.76
C PRO A 460 -7.33 13.11 0.78
N LYS A 461 -7.25 11.96 0.10
CA LYS A 461 -6.41 11.74 -1.09
C LYS A 461 -7.24 12.02 -2.35
N ASP A 462 -6.61 12.06 -3.52
CA ASP A 462 -7.31 12.46 -4.76
C ASP A 462 -8.47 11.52 -5.14
N SER A 463 -8.33 10.22 -4.88
CA SER A 463 -9.39 9.23 -5.14
C SER A 463 -10.68 9.46 -4.34
N TYR A 464 -10.60 10.11 -3.17
CA TYR A 464 -11.77 10.50 -2.38
C TYR A 464 -12.76 11.28 -3.24
N TYR A 465 -12.25 12.19 -4.07
CA TYR A 465 -13.07 13.06 -4.91
C TYR A 465 -13.60 12.35 -6.16
N ILE A 466 -12.93 11.29 -6.63
CA ILE A 466 -13.48 10.37 -7.66
C ILE A 466 -14.73 9.70 -7.11
N TYR A 467 -14.64 9.09 -5.92
CA TYR A 467 -15.81 8.48 -5.28
C TYR A 467 -16.88 9.52 -4.92
N GLN A 468 -16.49 10.71 -4.45
CA GLN A 468 -17.44 11.79 -4.15
C GLN A 468 -18.24 12.23 -5.39
N ALA A 469 -17.58 12.37 -6.54
CA ALA A 469 -18.25 12.70 -7.79
C ALA A 469 -19.29 11.63 -8.20
N GLU A 470 -18.98 10.34 -8.00
CA GLU A 470 -19.86 9.25 -8.41
C GLU A 470 -20.95 8.92 -7.37
N TRP A 471 -20.68 9.19 -6.09
CA TRP A 471 -21.57 8.83 -4.99
C TRP A 471 -22.49 9.97 -4.55
N VAL A 472 -22.13 11.22 -4.82
CA VAL A 472 -22.93 12.40 -4.47
C VAL A 472 -23.55 12.99 -5.73
N SER A 473 -24.88 13.08 -5.77
CA SER A 473 -25.57 13.70 -6.90
C SER A 473 -25.24 15.19 -7.02
N PHE A 474 -25.14 15.68 -8.25
CA PHE A 474 -24.91 17.09 -8.55
C PHE A 474 -25.90 18.02 -7.84
N GLN A 475 -27.18 17.63 -7.77
CA GLN A 475 -28.23 18.42 -7.10
C GLN A 475 -28.04 18.51 -5.58
N ARG A 476 -27.41 17.50 -4.96
CA ARG A 476 -27.11 17.51 -3.54
C ARG A 476 -25.89 18.37 -3.25
N LYS A 477 -24.82 18.22 -4.03
CA LYS A 477 -23.58 18.99 -3.90
C LYS A 477 -22.79 18.90 -5.22
N PRO A 478 -22.59 20.00 -5.94
CA PRO A 478 -21.64 20.05 -7.04
C PRO A 478 -20.22 19.74 -6.53
N VAL A 479 -19.50 18.87 -7.25
CA VAL A 479 -18.14 18.44 -6.94
C VAL A 479 -17.25 18.81 -8.11
N LEU A 480 -16.10 19.40 -7.82
CA LEU A 480 -15.00 19.64 -8.76
C LEU A 480 -13.71 19.46 -7.96
N HIS A 481 -12.78 18.67 -8.50
CA HIS A 481 -11.47 18.45 -7.92
C HIS A 481 -10.40 18.41 -9.02
N LEU A 482 -9.37 19.23 -8.90
CA LEU A 482 -8.26 19.35 -9.85
C LEU A 482 -6.95 18.87 -9.19
N PHE A 483 -6.28 17.91 -9.83
CA PHE A 483 -4.99 17.38 -9.38
C PHE A 483 -4.08 17.03 -10.56
N PRO A 484 -2.74 17.10 -10.42
CA PRO A 484 -1.96 17.30 -9.20
C PRO A 484 -1.85 18.77 -8.74
N TYR A 485 -0.99 19.06 -7.75
CA TYR A 485 -0.49 20.43 -7.50
C TYR A 485 0.29 20.96 -8.71
N TRP A 486 0.60 22.27 -8.78
CA TRP A 486 1.18 22.88 -9.99
C TRP A 486 2.60 23.46 -9.82
N ASP A 487 3.58 22.63 -9.42
CA ASP A 487 4.97 23.05 -9.18
C ASP A 487 5.98 21.97 -9.66
N PHE A 488 6.35 21.98 -10.95
CA PHE A 488 7.19 20.94 -11.57
C PHE A 488 8.43 21.51 -12.28
N ASN A 489 9.15 20.67 -13.03
CA ASN A 489 10.21 21.13 -13.93
C ASN A 489 9.58 21.81 -15.15
N LYS A 490 10.15 22.95 -15.58
CA LYS A 490 9.73 23.65 -16.79
C LYS A 490 9.61 22.68 -17.98
N ASP A 491 8.57 22.80 -18.81
CA ASP A 491 8.35 21.95 -20.00
C ASP A 491 8.20 20.44 -19.72
N GLN A 492 8.13 19.99 -18.46
CA GLN A 492 7.80 18.61 -18.14
C GLN A 492 6.35 18.34 -18.51
N THR A 493 6.06 17.22 -19.18
CA THR A 493 4.68 16.85 -19.49
C THR A 493 4.00 16.33 -18.22
N ILE A 494 2.89 16.96 -17.83
CA ILE A 494 2.12 16.63 -16.63
C ILE A 494 0.76 16.06 -17.03
N ASP A 495 0.42 14.91 -16.45
CA ASP A 495 -0.94 14.35 -16.50
C ASP A 495 -1.82 15.11 -15.48
N VAL A 496 -2.71 15.97 -15.98
CA VAL A 496 -3.67 16.74 -15.18
C VAL A 496 -5.03 16.06 -15.24
N ARG A 497 -5.65 15.83 -14.10
CA ARG A 497 -6.92 15.10 -13.97
C ARG A 497 -7.96 15.97 -13.26
N ILE A 498 -9.18 15.91 -13.78
CA ILE A 498 -10.35 16.59 -13.19
C ILE A 498 -11.41 15.55 -12.86
N CYS A 499 -11.85 15.53 -11.61
CA CYS A 499 -13.03 14.80 -11.16
C CYS A 499 -14.17 15.77 -10.95
N SER A 500 -15.36 15.45 -11.45
CA SER A 500 -16.55 16.24 -11.21
C SER A 500 -17.78 15.37 -11.37
N ASN A 501 -18.88 15.73 -10.70
CA ASN A 501 -20.21 15.17 -10.97
C ASN A 501 -21.02 16.01 -11.97
N ALA A 502 -20.41 17.06 -12.54
CA ALA A 502 -20.93 17.77 -13.70
C ALA A 502 -20.56 17.02 -14.98
N SER A 503 -21.46 17.07 -15.98
CA SER A 503 -21.24 16.39 -17.25
C SER A 503 -20.14 17.01 -18.10
N ASP A 504 -19.83 18.29 -17.91
CA ASP A 504 -18.93 19.03 -18.78
C ASP A 504 -17.88 19.77 -17.95
N VAL A 505 -16.61 19.50 -18.25
CA VAL A 505 -15.47 20.12 -17.57
C VAL A 505 -14.41 20.60 -18.56
N GLU A 506 -13.67 21.64 -18.20
CA GLU A 506 -12.65 22.24 -19.06
C GLU A 506 -11.43 22.65 -18.25
N LEU A 507 -10.25 22.38 -18.80
CA LEU A 507 -8.98 22.79 -18.22
C LEU A 507 -8.47 24.06 -18.90
N PHE A 508 -7.96 24.99 -18.09
CA PHE A 508 -7.23 26.18 -18.52
C PHE A 508 -5.82 26.14 -17.94
N VAL A 509 -4.84 26.57 -18.73
CA VAL A 509 -3.46 26.83 -18.28
C VAL A 509 -3.16 28.29 -18.60
N ASN A 510 -2.87 29.10 -17.58
CA ASN A 510 -2.64 30.55 -17.73
C ASN A 510 -3.75 31.25 -18.53
N GLY A 511 -5.01 30.88 -18.26
CA GLY A 511 -6.20 31.41 -18.95
C GLY A 511 -6.45 30.84 -20.35
N VAL A 512 -5.58 29.98 -20.88
CA VAL A 512 -5.74 29.34 -22.20
C VAL A 512 -6.42 27.98 -22.06
N SER A 513 -7.58 27.81 -22.70
CA SER A 513 -8.30 26.53 -22.72
C SER A 513 -7.48 25.43 -23.38
N LYS A 514 -7.52 24.22 -22.77
CA LYS A 514 -6.96 22.97 -23.30
C LYS A 514 -8.03 22.03 -23.83
N GLY A 515 -9.24 22.57 -24.05
CA GLY A 515 -10.39 21.86 -24.58
C GLY A 515 -11.34 21.39 -23.47
N ARG A 516 -12.63 21.36 -23.80
CA ARG A 516 -13.69 20.83 -22.95
C ARG A 516 -13.81 19.31 -23.13
N LYS A 517 -14.11 18.60 -22.04
CA LYS A 517 -14.37 17.16 -22.03
C LYS A 517 -15.67 16.87 -21.31
N GLN A 518 -16.40 15.88 -21.83
CA GLN A 518 -17.64 15.39 -21.25
C GLN A 518 -17.39 14.14 -20.41
N ILE A 519 -18.05 14.04 -19.26
CA ILE A 519 -18.06 12.88 -18.37
C ILE A 519 -19.47 12.29 -18.36
N ASP A 520 -19.60 11.02 -18.75
CA ASP A 520 -20.85 10.28 -18.68
C ASP A 520 -20.85 9.35 -17.47
N HIS A 521 -21.49 9.80 -16.38
CA HIS A 521 -21.59 9.05 -15.12
C HIS A 521 -22.51 7.81 -15.22
N LEU A 522 -23.41 7.77 -16.20
CA LEU A 522 -24.39 6.69 -16.32
C LEU A 522 -23.84 5.50 -17.11
N GLN A 523 -23.21 5.74 -18.26
CA GLN A 523 -22.74 4.69 -19.17
C GLN A 523 -21.26 4.83 -19.55
N GLY A 524 -20.64 5.97 -19.27
CA GLY A 524 -19.27 6.26 -19.63
C GLY A 524 -18.27 5.37 -18.90
N ARG A 525 -17.18 5.01 -19.57
CA ARG A 525 -16.04 4.27 -18.98
C ARG A 525 -14.91 5.16 -18.51
N LYS A 526 -15.05 6.47 -18.69
CA LYS A 526 -14.08 7.48 -18.28
C LYS A 526 -14.79 8.45 -17.35
N LEU A 527 -14.51 8.32 -16.05
CA LEU A 527 -15.18 9.07 -14.97
C LEU A 527 -14.42 10.36 -14.58
N THR A 528 -13.37 10.69 -15.34
CA THR A 528 -12.47 11.81 -15.09
C THR A 528 -12.05 12.45 -16.42
N ALA A 529 -11.78 13.74 -16.42
CA ALA A 529 -11.21 14.42 -17.58
C ALA A 529 -9.70 14.57 -17.41
N ASP A 530 -8.95 13.69 -18.09
CA ASP A 530 -7.48 13.71 -18.05
C ASP A 530 -6.89 14.48 -19.24
N TYR A 531 -5.86 15.29 -19.02
CA TYR A 531 -5.13 16.08 -20.01
C TYR A 531 -3.63 15.83 -19.84
N GLN A 532 -2.87 15.97 -20.93
CA GLN A 532 -1.41 16.05 -20.87
C GLN A 532 -1.00 17.43 -21.34
N VAL A 533 -0.32 18.17 -20.48
CA VAL A 533 0.10 19.55 -20.74
C VAL A 533 1.52 19.76 -20.26
N PRO A 534 2.37 20.48 -21.00
CA PRO A 534 3.69 20.89 -20.49
C PRO A 534 3.49 21.84 -19.30
N TYR A 535 4.31 21.67 -18.27
CA TYR A 535 4.32 22.58 -17.13
C TYR A 535 4.85 23.96 -17.53
N GLU A 536 4.05 24.97 -17.20
CA GLU A 536 4.38 26.39 -17.30
C GLU A 536 4.03 27.02 -15.95
N GLU A 537 4.95 27.81 -15.40
CA GLU A 537 4.72 28.53 -14.15
C GLU A 537 3.47 29.42 -14.26
N GLY A 538 2.64 29.43 -13.22
CA GLY A 538 1.41 30.22 -13.16
C GLY A 538 0.24 29.44 -12.58
N GLU A 539 -0.90 29.45 -13.27
CA GLU A 539 -2.17 28.87 -12.81
C GLU A 539 -2.68 27.79 -13.76
N ILE A 540 -3.19 26.70 -13.18
CA ILE A 540 -4.17 25.82 -13.84
C ILE A 540 -5.54 25.97 -13.19
N ALA A 541 -6.58 26.00 -14.02
CA ALA A 541 -7.96 26.11 -13.56
C ALA A 541 -8.85 25.05 -14.20
N ALA A 542 -9.65 24.37 -13.39
CA ALA A 542 -10.72 23.50 -13.82
C ALA A 542 -12.04 24.27 -13.70
N VAL A 543 -12.90 24.11 -14.70
CA VAL A 543 -14.24 24.70 -14.72
C VAL A 543 -15.27 23.62 -15.00
N ALA A 544 -16.30 23.54 -14.18
CA ALA A 544 -17.46 22.67 -14.41
C ALA A 544 -18.66 23.47 -14.90
N TYR A 545 -19.38 22.93 -15.88
CA TYR A 545 -20.55 23.54 -16.49
C TYR A 545 -21.82 22.75 -16.20
N ASP A 546 -22.96 23.44 -16.09
CA ASP A 546 -24.27 22.79 -16.12
C ASP A 546 -24.69 22.44 -17.55
N GLU A 547 -25.83 21.76 -17.69
CA GLU A 547 -26.45 21.37 -18.96
C GLU A 547 -26.76 22.56 -19.90
N THR A 548 -26.79 23.80 -19.37
CA THR A 548 -26.99 25.03 -20.17
C THR A 548 -25.68 25.63 -20.68
N GLY A 549 -24.54 25.05 -20.28
CA GLY A 549 -23.20 25.53 -20.59
C GLY A 549 -22.72 26.67 -19.68
N LYS A 550 -23.41 26.93 -18.56
CA LYS A 550 -23.01 27.96 -17.59
C LYS A 550 -22.00 27.38 -16.60
N GLU A 551 -20.96 28.16 -16.28
CA GLU A 551 -20.01 27.83 -15.22
C GLU A 551 -20.72 27.74 -13.85
N VAL A 552 -20.55 26.61 -13.17
CA VAL A 552 -21.12 26.33 -11.84
C VAL A 552 -20.04 26.28 -10.77
N LEU A 553 -18.89 25.68 -11.08
CA LEU A 553 -17.74 25.60 -10.19
C LEU A 553 -16.45 25.92 -10.95
N ARG A 554 -15.50 26.50 -10.22
CA ARG A 554 -14.12 26.71 -10.65
C ARG A 554 -13.18 26.39 -9.50
N GLU A 555 -12.13 25.65 -9.80
CA GLU A 555 -11.02 25.36 -8.88
C GLU A 555 -9.70 25.68 -9.57
N CYS A 556 -8.76 26.28 -8.83
CA CYS A 556 -7.46 26.68 -9.36
C CYS A 556 -6.33 26.08 -8.52
N ARG A 557 -5.21 25.77 -9.17
CA ARG A 557 -3.91 25.47 -8.55
C ARG A 557 -2.87 26.42 -9.11
N HIS A 558 -1.94 26.83 -8.25
CA HIS A 558 -0.90 27.78 -8.61
C HIS A 558 0.48 27.15 -8.40
N SER A 559 1.44 27.60 -9.20
CA SER A 559 2.85 27.47 -8.86
C SER A 559 3.13 28.21 -7.55
N PHE A 560 4.00 27.66 -6.72
CA PHE A 560 4.27 28.18 -5.40
C PHE A 560 5.76 28.20 -5.08
N GLY A 561 6.16 29.21 -4.31
CA GLY A 561 7.51 29.37 -3.81
C GLY A 561 7.82 28.51 -2.58
N ASP A 562 8.91 28.86 -1.89
CA ASP A 562 9.24 28.25 -0.61
C ASP A 562 8.28 28.69 0.50
N SER A 563 8.09 27.81 1.49
CA SER A 563 7.26 28.04 2.67
C SER A 563 7.60 29.37 3.35
N ALA A 564 6.59 30.21 3.56
CA ALA A 564 6.74 31.52 4.18
C ALA A 564 5.80 31.77 5.36
N GLU A 565 4.61 31.16 5.41
CA GLU A 565 3.65 31.36 6.50
C GLU A 565 2.97 30.05 6.93
N ILE A 566 2.74 29.88 8.23
CA ILE A 566 1.95 28.76 8.76
C ILE A 566 0.46 29.13 8.69
N ILE A 567 -0.36 28.23 8.19
CA ILE A 567 -1.83 28.32 8.25
C ILE A 567 -2.37 27.24 9.19
N VAL A 568 -3.39 27.58 9.97
CA VAL A 568 -4.01 26.66 10.92
C VAL A 568 -5.52 26.75 10.81
N ARG A 569 -6.16 25.60 10.63
CA ARG A 569 -7.61 25.45 10.66
C ARG A 569 -7.98 24.54 11.84
N CYS A 570 -8.71 25.08 12.80
CA CYS A 570 -9.23 24.30 13.92
C CYS A 570 -10.63 23.79 13.55
N VAL A 571 -10.79 22.47 13.49
CA VAL A 571 -12.06 21.81 13.17
C VAL A 571 -12.55 20.93 14.33
N LYS A 572 -13.86 20.80 14.45
CA LYS A 572 -14.51 19.89 15.40
C LYS A 572 -14.76 18.51 14.77
N ALA A 573 -15.19 17.57 15.60
CA ALA A 573 -15.49 16.21 15.17
C ALA A 573 -16.57 16.09 14.08
N ASP A 574 -17.45 17.08 13.95
CA ASP A 574 -18.51 17.13 12.92
C ASP A 574 -18.08 17.89 11.65
N GLY A 575 -16.79 18.20 11.50
CA GLY A 575 -16.25 18.92 10.35
C GLY A 575 -16.43 20.44 10.42
N THR A 576 -17.15 20.96 11.42
CA THR A 576 -17.36 22.41 11.56
C THR A 576 -16.04 23.11 11.81
N GLU A 577 -15.70 24.08 10.95
CA GLU A 577 -14.59 24.98 11.18
C GLU A 577 -14.91 25.90 12.35
N TYR A 578 -14.06 25.86 13.36
CA TYR A 578 -14.20 26.66 14.57
C TYR A 578 -13.43 27.97 14.46
N GLN A 579 -12.17 27.91 14.01
CA GLN A 579 -11.28 29.08 13.87
C GLN A 579 -10.22 28.85 12.78
N TYR A 580 -9.80 29.94 12.12
CA TYR A 580 -8.73 29.98 11.13
C TYR A 580 -7.66 31.01 11.51
N TYR A 581 -6.39 30.64 11.38
CA TYR A 581 -5.25 31.50 11.70
C TYR A 581 -4.21 31.48 10.57
N LYS A 582 -3.72 32.67 10.19
CA LYS A 582 -2.51 32.85 9.35
C LYS A 582 -1.36 33.38 10.20
N VAL A 583 -0.16 32.81 10.08
CA VAL A 583 0.96 33.07 10.98
C VAL A 583 2.22 33.37 10.17
N LYS A 584 2.72 34.61 10.28
CA LYS A 584 4.04 34.97 9.75
C LYS A 584 5.15 34.48 10.71
N PRO A 585 6.14 33.72 10.23
CA PRO A 585 7.34 33.39 10.97
C PRO A 585 8.10 34.66 11.35
N VAL A 586 8.54 34.74 12.60
CA VAL A 586 9.43 35.81 13.05
C VAL A 586 10.85 35.24 13.06
N VAL A 587 11.73 35.85 12.28
CA VAL A 587 13.16 35.48 12.21
C VAL A 587 13.90 36.27 13.29
N GLU A 588 14.49 35.59 14.27
CA GLU A 588 15.36 36.21 15.28
C GLU A 588 16.82 35.74 15.13
N GLU A 589 17.76 36.68 15.27
CA GLU A 589 19.19 36.43 15.15
C GLU A 589 19.77 36.02 16.51
N ASN A 590 20.37 34.83 16.60
CA ASN A 590 21.00 34.38 17.83
C ASN A 590 22.32 35.13 18.07
N ARG A 591 22.29 36.08 19.01
CA ARG A 591 23.42 36.97 19.36
C ARG A 591 24.71 36.24 19.80
N ARG A 592 24.66 34.95 20.14
CA ARG A 592 25.85 34.17 20.55
C ARG A 592 26.55 33.43 19.40
N ASN A 593 25.81 32.92 18.42
CA ASN A 593 26.36 32.05 17.36
C ASN A 593 26.18 32.59 15.93
N LYS A 594 25.56 33.76 15.72
CA LYS A 594 25.27 34.33 14.39
C LYS A 594 24.50 33.36 13.47
N SER A 595 23.77 32.41 14.04
CA SER A 595 22.80 31.57 13.32
C SER A 595 21.40 32.17 13.46
N LEU A 596 20.67 32.20 12.35
CA LEU A 596 19.26 32.55 12.31
C LEU A 596 18.47 31.36 12.88
N TYR A 597 17.57 31.61 13.83
CA TYR A 597 16.57 30.62 14.23
C TYR A 597 15.17 31.17 13.94
N PHE A 598 14.31 30.30 13.44
CA PHE A 598 12.89 30.59 13.30
C PHE A 598 12.25 30.46 14.68
N ALA A 599 12.09 31.57 15.40
CA ALA A 599 11.36 31.61 16.65
C ALA A 599 9.95 32.13 16.39
N THR A 600 9.14 31.36 15.67
CA THR A 600 7.72 31.66 15.56
C THR A 600 7.04 31.04 16.77
N ALA A 601 6.74 31.78 17.83
CA ALA A 601 5.79 31.33 18.84
C ALA A 601 4.51 32.13 18.62
N LYS A 602 3.55 31.58 17.87
CA LYS A 602 2.20 32.17 17.86
C LYS A 602 1.33 31.47 18.87
N TYR A 603 0.84 32.27 19.82
CA TYR A 603 -0.15 31.87 20.81
C TYR A 603 -1.54 31.97 20.18
N MET A 604 -2.24 30.85 20.12
CA MET A 604 -3.67 30.77 19.82
C MET A 604 -4.41 30.50 21.13
N GLU A 605 -5.57 31.13 21.28
CA GLU A 605 -6.43 30.97 22.46
C GLU A 605 -7.80 30.46 22.01
N ILE A 606 -8.14 29.24 22.44
CA ILE A 606 -9.44 28.62 22.17
C ILE A 606 -10.20 28.54 23.49
N TRP A 607 -11.38 29.15 23.55
CA TRP A 607 -12.25 29.00 24.71
C TRP A 607 -12.97 27.65 24.68
N THR A 608 -13.05 26.98 25.83
CA THR A 608 -13.76 25.71 26.00
C THR A 608 -14.52 25.69 27.32
N ASN A 609 -15.60 24.91 27.36
CA ASN A 609 -16.40 24.61 28.55
C ASN A 609 -16.94 23.17 28.53
N ARG A 610 -16.46 22.34 27.61
CA ARG A 610 -16.94 20.97 27.39
C ARG A 610 -15.77 20.08 27.02
N LYS A 611 -15.84 18.82 27.43
CA LYS A 611 -14.81 17.82 27.11
C LYS A 611 -15.03 17.33 25.69
N GLU A 612 -14.11 17.63 24.80
CA GLU A 612 -14.17 17.28 23.37
C GLU A 612 -12.76 17.18 22.78
N LEU A 613 -12.68 16.68 21.55
CA LEU A 613 -11.47 16.77 20.73
C LEU A 613 -11.54 17.94 19.75
N LEU A 614 -10.46 18.71 19.70
CA LEU A 614 -10.16 19.71 18.68
C LEU A 614 -9.10 19.17 17.73
N PHE A 615 -9.30 19.39 16.44
CA PHE A 615 -8.41 18.93 15.38
C PHE A 615 -7.80 20.14 14.69
N LEU A 616 -6.50 20.34 14.83
CA LEU A 616 -5.78 21.46 14.23
C LEU A 616 -5.09 20.98 12.96
N GLU A 617 -5.63 21.37 11.81
CA GLU A 617 -5.04 21.15 10.49
C GLU A 617 -4.04 22.27 10.21
N ILE A 618 -2.77 21.93 10.14
CA ILE A 618 -1.63 22.84 9.99
C ILE A 618 -1.07 22.69 8.57
N GLY A 619 -0.84 23.81 7.89
CA GLY A 619 -0.26 23.86 6.55
C GLY A 619 0.70 25.04 6.37
N MET A 620 1.25 25.18 5.15
CA MET A 620 2.13 26.30 4.79
C MET A 620 1.64 27.04 3.54
N THR A 621 1.87 28.34 3.49
CA THR A 621 1.77 29.14 2.25
C THR A 621 3.10 29.81 1.93
N ASP A 622 3.33 30.13 0.66
CA ASP A 622 4.47 30.94 0.22
C ASP A 622 4.26 32.45 0.51
N GLN A 623 5.17 33.29 0.01
CA GLN A 623 5.12 34.74 0.21
C GLN A 623 3.93 35.40 -0.49
N GLU A 624 3.41 34.79 -1.55
CA GLU A 624 2.25 35.27 -2.32
C GLU A 624 0.93 34.76 -1.73
N GLY A 625 1.00 33.82 -0.79
CA GLY A 625 -0.14 33.22 -0.12
C GLY A 625 -0.65 31.94 -0.78
N ASN A 626 0.08 31.40 -1.77
CA ASN A 626 -0.26 30.13 -2.40
C ASN A 626 0.08 28.97 -1.44
N PRO A 627 -0.79 27.96 -1.29
CA PRO A 627 -0.47 26.75 -0.51
C PRO A 627 0.78 26.05 -1.04
N VAL A 628 1.74 25.75 -0.17
CA VAL A 628 2.92 24.97 -0.53
C VAL A 628 2.60 23.49 -0.37
N GLU A 629 2.04 22.89 -1.40
CA GLU A 629 1.44 21.55 -1.36
C GLU A 629 2.45 20.41 -1.21
N ASN A 630 3.75 20.69 -1.32
CA ASN A 630 4.84 19.76 -1.03
C ASN A 630 5.66 20.15 0.22
N ALA A 631 5.16 21.07 1.06
CA ALA A 631 5.89 21.50 2.26
C ALA A 631 6.14 20.33 3.22
N ASN A 632 7.36 20.30 3.77
CA ASN A 632 7.88 19.26 4.67
C ASN A 632 8.47 19.85 5.97
N ASN A 633 8.11 21.09 6.31
CA ASN A 633 8.60 21.80 7.49
C ASN A 633 8.32 21.01 8.77
N ARG A 634 9.18 21.11 9.79
CA ARG A 634 8.96 20.48 11.11
C ARG A 634 8.30 21.48 12.05
N ILE A 635 7.13 21.13 12.57
CA ILE A 635 6.35 21.99 13.47
C ILE A 635 6.34 21.42 14.88
N LYS A 636 6.74 22.22 15.88
CA LYS A 636 6.46 22.01 17.30
C LYS A 636 5.04 22.45 17.61
N VAL A 637 4.36 21.66 18.44
CA VAL A 637 3.07 22.00 19.01
C VAL A 637 3.18 21.90 20.52
N LYS A 638 2.95 23.02 21.21
CA LYS A 638 2.85 23.06 22.66
C LYS A 638 1.44 23.51 23.03
N VAL A 639 0.82 22.80 23.96
CA VAL A 639 -0.54 23.08 24.43
C VAL A 639 -0.52 23.25 25.95
N THR A 640 -1.08 24.35 26.44
CA THR A 640 -1.21 24.69 27.86
C THR A 640 -2.65 25.17 28.17
N GLY A 641 -2.97 25.36 29.45
CA GLY A 641 -4.32 25.75 29.88
C GLY A 641 -5.30 24.58 29.95
N GLU A 642 -6.57 24.79 29.59
CA GLU A 642 -7.66 23.81 29.71
C GLU A 642 -7.69 22.77 28.56
N GLY A 643 -6.52 22.40 28.03
CA GLY A 643 -6.38 21.37 27.00
C GLY A 643 -5.01 20.73 27.00
N ARG A 644 -4.90 19.58 26.32
CA ARG A 644 -3.66 18.82 26.17
C ARG A 644 -3.50 18.24 24.77
N LEU A 645 -2.28 18.26 24.25
CA LEU A 645 -1.92 17.56 23.02
C LEU A 645 -1.96 16.05 23.27
N ILE A 646 -2.73 15.32 22.46
CA ILE A 646 -2.87 13.86 22.59
C ILE A 646 -2.39 13.08 21.36
N GLY A 647 -2.03 13.77 20.27
CA GLY A 647 -1.40 13.15 19.11
C GLY A 647 -1.03 14.12 17.99
N LEU A 648 -0.02 13.76 17.21
CA LEU A 648 0.40 14.42 15.96
C LEU A 648 0.43 13.40 14.82
N ASP A 649 -0.15 13.74 13.67
CA ASP A 649 -0.12 12.89 12.48
C ASP A 649 -0.05 13.69 11.19
N ASN A 650 0.66 13.18 10.20
CA ASN A 650 0.76 13.76 8.85
C ASN A 650 0.32 12.77 7.75
N GLY A 651 -0.01 11.52 8.10
CA GLY A 651 -0.42 10.51 7.12
C GLY A 651 0.71 9.87 6.32
N ASP A 652 1.98 10.26 6.55
CA ASP A 652 3.13 9.63 5.89
C ASP A 652 3.45 8.28 6.53
N SER A 653 3.31 7.22 5.74
CA SER A 653 3.64 5.86 6.16
C SER A 653 5.15 5.63 6.30
N THR A 654 5.99 6.50 5.74
CA THR A 654 7.46 6.43 5.80
C THR A 654 8.06 7.32 6.90
N ASP A 655 7.22 8.06 7.64
CA ASP A 655 7.65 8.90 8.76
C ASP A 655 7.53 8.13 10.07
N TYR A 656 8.65 7.86 10.74
CA TYR A 656 8.69 7.10 11.99
C TYR A 656 8.67 7.99 13.25
N ASP A 657 8.47 9.30 13.12
CA ASP A 657 8.25 10.18 14.27
C ASP A 657 7.08 9.65 15.14
N SER A 658 7.24 9.77 16.46
CA SER A 658 6.23 9.32 17.42
C SER A 658 4.90 10.05 17.25
N TYR A 659 3.80 9.28 17.16
CA TYR A 659 2.44 9.83 17.20
C TYR A 659 2.14 10.61 18.49
N LYS A 660 2.88 10.34 19.58
CA LYS A 660 2.72 10.99 20.90
C LYS A 660 3.80 12.04 21.17
N GLY A 661 4.54 12.47 20.15
CA GLY A 661 5.53 13.53 20.24
C GLY A 661 4.93 14.94 20.35
N SER A 662 5.81 15.93 20.47
CA SER A 662 5.47 17.36 20.48
C SER A 662 5.93 18.11 19.23
N SER A 663 6.58 17.42 18.28
CA SER A 663 6.90 17.99 16.98
C SER A 663 6.82 16.94 15.89
N ARG A 664 6.41 17.33 14.69
CA ARG A 664 6.34 16.43 13.53
C ARG A 664 6.47 17.21 12.23
N LYS A 665 6.88 16.54 11.15
CA LYS A 665 6.94 17.17 9.82
C LYS A 665 5.56 17.26 9.19
N LEU A 666 5.35 18.28 8.36
CA LEU A 666 4.31 18.22 7.35
C LEU A 666 4.66 17.13 6.33
N PHE A 667 3.64 16.51 5.77
CA PHE A 667 3.74 15.64 4.60
C PHE A 667 2.80 16.18 3.55
N SER A 668 3.29 16.42 2.34
CA SER A 668 2.54 17.07 1.25
C SER A 668 1.75 18.29 1.77
N GLY A 669 2.46 19.16 2.48
CA GLY A 669 1.95 20.43 2.98
C GLY A 669 0.95 20.37 4.13
N LYS A 670 0.74 19.23 4.79
CA LYS A 670 -0.22 19.11 5.92
C LYS A 670 0.32 18.34 7.13
N LEU A 671 -0.14 18.77 8.31
CA LEU A 671 0.04 18.12 9.62
C LEU A 671 -1.25 18.28 10.43
N LEU A 672 -1.64 17.26 11.19
CA LEU A 672 -2.73 17.28 12.15
C LEU A 672 -2.18 17.27 13.59
N ALA A 673 -2.70 18.17 14.43
CA ALA A 673 -2.58 18.08 15.88
C ALA A 673 -3.93 17.82 16.54
N MET A 674 -4.00 16.82 17.42
CA MET A 674 -5.22 16.45 18.15
C MET A 674 -5.12 16.92 19.61
N ILE A 675 -6.08 17.74 20.03
CA ILE A 675 -6.11 18.34 21.36
C ILE A 675 -7.35 17.88 22.11
N GLU A 676 -7.18 17.35 23.31
CA GLU A 676 -8.30 17.04 24.21
C GLU A 676 -8.49 18.18 25.21
N THR A 677 -9.70 18.72 25.28
CA THR A 677 -10.07 19.74 26.27
C THR A 677 -10.35 19.10 27.63
N SER A 678 -10.13 19.85 28.72
CA SER A 678 -10.36 19.36 30.09
C SER A 678 -11.85 19.18 30.42
N GLY A 679 -12.72 19.93 29.73
CA GLY A 679 -14.13 20.09 30.03
C GLY A 679 -14.48 21.14 31.08
N ARG A 680 -13.48 21.83 31.64
CA ARG A 680 -13.71 23.00 32.50
C ARG A 680 -13.81 24.25 31.64
N GLU A 681 -14.47 25.26 32.17
CA GLU A 681 -14.50 26.58 31.53
C GLU A 681 -13.11 27.22 31.59
N GLY A 682 -12.56 27.58 30.43
CA GLY A 682 -11.27 28.26 30.34
C GLY A 682 -10.69 28.32 28.92
N ILE A 683 -9.41 28.63 28.84
CA ILE A 683 -8.69 28.83 27.57
C ILE A 683 -7.69 27.68 27.35
N VAL A 684 -7.73 27.12 26.15
CA VAL A 684 -6.66 26.28 25.60
C VAL A 684 -5.69 27.19 24.87
N GLN A 685 -4.44 27.22 25.35
CA GLN A 685 -3.36 28.00 24.75
C GLN A 685 -2.50 27.08 23.89
N ILE A 686 -2.24 27.48 22.65
CA ILE A 686 -1.51 26.66 21.68
C ILE A 686 -0.39 27.50 21.09
N GLU A 687 0.83 26.98 21.17
CA GLU A 687 2.03 27.58 20.63
C GLU A 687 2.55 26.68 19.50
N LEU A 688 2.65 27.25 18.30
CA LEU A 688 3.20 26.60 17.12
C LEU A 688 4.51 27.25 16.74
N SER A 689 5.57 26.44 16.56
CA SER A 689 6.86 26.90 16.09
C SER A 689 7.46 25.99 15.02
N GLU A 690 8.07 26.60 14.00
CA GLU A 690 8.89 25.85 13.06
C GLU A 690 10.25 25.60 13.70
N ILE A 691 10.69 24.34 13.72
CA ILE A 691 11.95 23.97 14.35
C ILE A 691 12.98 23.63 13.27
N SER A 692 14.08 24.39 13.23
CA SER A 692 15.28 24.02 12.45
C SER A 692 16.28 23.15 13.23
N GLN A 693 16.20 23.05 14.57
CA GLN A 693 16.89 22.05 15.41
C GLN A 693 16.13 21.67 16.68
N SER A 694 16.26 20.40 17.07
CA SER A 694 15.91 19.84 18.37
C SER A 694 16.43 20.71 19.54
N GLU A 695 15.54 21.51 20.13
CA GLU A 695 15.82 22.05 21.46
C GLU A 695 15.71 20.92 22.50
N GLY A 696 16.86 20.60 23.08
CA GLY A 696 16.94 19.78 24.27
C GLY A 696 16.28 20.47 25.46
N VAL A 697 15.41 19.71 26.12
CA VAL A 697 15.10 19.71 27.57
C VAL A 697 14.79 21.07 28.20
N LEU A 698 13.50 21.28 28.52
CA LEU A 698 13.08 22.16 29.61
C LEU A 698 12.09 21.45 30.54
N GLN A 699 12.23 21.79 31.82
CA GLN A 699 11.83 21.04 33.01
C GLN A 699 10.35 20.64 33.12
N LYS A 700 10.18 19.48 33.77
CA LYS A 700 8.97 18.92 34.36
C LYS A 700 8.16 19.96 35.15
N GLU A 701 7.00 20.38 34.64
CA GLU A 701 5.91 20.85 35.49
C GLU A 701 4.87 19.73 35.61
N ASN A 702 4.64 19.31 36.86
CA ASN A 702 3.73 18.23 37.21
C ASN A 702 2.29 18.61 36.83
N ASN A 703 1.68 17.85 35.89
CA ASN A 703 0.42 17.14 36.14
C ASN A 703 0.08 16.17 34.98
N ALA A 704 -0.05 14.90 35.35
CA ALA A 704 -0.77 13.79 34.70
C ALA A 704 -0.36 13.31 33.28
N VAL A 705 0.56 12.33 33.28
CA VAL A 705 0.77 11.20 32.34
C VAL A 705 1.54 11.46 31.02
N SER A 706 2.85 11.22 31.14
CA SER A 706 3.88 10.69 30.21
C SER A 706 3.75 10.93 28.70
N VAL A 707 4.43 11.99 28.23
CA VAL A 707 5.13 12.00 26.94
C VAL A 707 6.47 11.27 27.16
N GLU A 708 6.78 10.24 26.39
CA GLU A 708 8.13 9.65 26.41
C GLU A 708 9.13 10.58 25.73
N GLU A 709 10.28 10.77 26.40
CA GLU A 709 11.37 11.64 25.94
C GLU A 709 12.23 10.91 24.89
N GLU A 710 12.16 11.33 23.62
CA GLU A 710 13.09 10.86 22.60
C GLU A 710 14.41 11.64 22.62
N ARG A 711 15.54 10.91 22.68
CA ARG A 711 16.87 11.46 22.41
C ARG A 711 17.13 11.42 20.89
N MET A 712 17.11 12.58 20.25
CA MET A 712 17.51 12.72 18.84
C MET A 712 18.95 13.23 18.71
N SER A 713 19.67 12.74 17.70
CA SER A 713 21.04 13.15 17.37
C SER A 713 21.12 14.61 16.87
N ARG A 714 22.29 15.22 17.06
CA ARG A 714 22.58 16.66 16.84
C ARG A 714 23.10 16.95 15.42
N GLU A 715 22.26 16.89 14.40
CA GLU A 715 22.52 17.43 13.05
C GLU A 715 21.21 18.01 12.52
N GLU A 716 21.04 19.19 11.91
CA GLU A 716 21.79 20.42 11.62
C GLU A 716 20.71 21.51 11.38
N ASN A 717 21.03 22.79 11.59
CA ASN A 717 20.10 23.95 11.67
C ASN A 717 19.37 24.38 10.36
N SER A 718 19.22 23.50 9.38
CA SER A 718 18.82 23.89 8.02
C SER A 718 17.59 23.13 7.50
N PRO A 719 16.76 23.77 6.64
CA PRO A 719 15.57 23.14 6.06
C PRO A 719 15.93 21.91 5.23
N TRP A 720 14.96 21.02 5.01
CA TRP A 720 15.15 19.86 4.15
C TRP A 720 14.93 20.21 2.69
N VAL A 721 15.53 19.45 1.76
CA VAL A 721 15.21 19.57 0.34
C VAL A 721 13.72 19.28 0.19
N ARG A 722 13.02 20.22 -0.45
CA ARG A 722 11.58 20.16 -0.74
C ARG A 722 11.35 19.85 -2.22
N LYS A 723 12.12 20.50 -3.10
CA LYS A 723 12.04 20.33 -4.56
C LYS A 723 13.44 20.22 -5.17
N ILE A 724 13.55 19.37 -6.18
CA ILE A 724 14.69 19.32 -7.08
C ILE A 724 14.18 19.80 -8.45
N GLU A 725 14.81 20.84 -8.98
CA GLU A 725 14.48 21.38 -10.29
C GLU A 725 15.57 20.97 -11.30
N LEU A 726 15.14 20.34 -12.40
CA LEU A 726 16.00 19.92 -13.50
C LEU A 726 15.88 20.91 -14.64
N ILE A 727 17.01 21.50 -15.03
CA ILE A 727 17.09 22.60 -15.99
C ILE A 727 17.89 22.12 -17.20
N CYS A 728 17.24 22.05 -18.36
CA CYS A 728 17.86 21.68 -19.64
C CYS A 728 17.50 22.76 -20.66
N GLU A 729 18.50 23.51 -21.12
CA GLU A 729 18.32 24.55 -22.16
C GLU A 729 18.50 23.99 -23.57
N GLU A 730 18.99 22.76 -23.70
CA GLU A 730 19.24 22.06 -24.96
C GLU A 730 18.04 21.20 -25.40
N GLU A 731 18.05 20.73 -26.66
CA GLU A 731 17.03 19.80 -27.18
C GLU A 731 17.10 18.45 -26.46
N LYS A 732 15.92 17.92 -26.08
CA LYS A 732 15.76 16.65 -25.37
C LYS A 732 15.53 15.45 -26.29
N ASN A 733 15.42 15.71 -27.59
CA ASN A 733 15.28 14.68 -28.63
C ASN A 733 16.67 14.42 -29.22
N PHE A 734 17.23 13.26 -28.92
CA PHE A 734 18.52 12.84 -29.42
C PHE A 734 18.40 12.19 -30.79
N SER A 735 19.37 12.49 -31.65
CA SER A 735 19.53 11.96 -33.00
C SER A 735 21.00 11.65 -33.26
N GLU A 736 21.35 11.14 -34.45
CA GLU A 736 22.75 10.94 -34.80
C GLU A 736 23.58 12.23 -34.74
N GLU A 737 22.96 13.38 -35.06
CA GLU A 737 23.59 14.71 -35.10
C GLU A 737 23.64 15.38 -33.72
N HIS A 738 22.68 15.07 -32.84
CA HIS A 738 22.57 15.61 -31.49
C HIS A 738 22.44 14.47 -30.48
N ARG A 739 23.57 14.00 -29.92
CA ARG A 739 23.60 12.82 -29.03
C ARG A 739 23.72 13.13 -27.54
N GLN A 740 23.86 14.40 -27.17
CA GLN A 740 24.19 14.81 -25.80
C GLN A 740 23.40 16.03 -25.35
N ALA A 741 23.06 16.10 -24.07
CA ALA A 741 22.48 17.30 -23.46
C ALA A 741 23.01 17.50 -22.04
N ILE A 742 23.16 18.76 -21.63
CA ILE A 742 23.55 19.12 -20.26
C ILE A 742 22.32 19.50 -19.44
N VAL A 743 22.20 18.91 -18.25
CA VAL A 743 21.12 19.18 -17.29
C VAL A 743 21.70 19.74 -16.00
N GLY A 744 21.26 20.92 -15.60
CA GLY A 744 21.50 21.51 -14.29
C GLY A 744 20.56 20.95 -13.23
N VAL A 745 21.08 20.66 -12.04
CA VAL A 745 20.31 20.16 -10.89
C VAL A 745 20.27 21.25 -9.82
N LYS A 746 19.10 21.86 -9.63
CA LYS A 746 18.83 22.92 -8.64
C LYS A 746 18.05 22.37 -7.45
N VAL A 747 18.37 22.86 -6.26
CA VAL A 747 17.76 22.40 -4.99
C VAL A 747 17.02 23.55 -4.33
N LEU A 748 15.79 23.30 -3.90
CA LEU A 748 14.94 24.25 -3.19
C LEU A 748 14.45 23.68 -1.85
N PRO A 749 14.45 24.47 -0.76
CA PRO A 749 15.04 25.81 -0.67
C PRO A 749 16.58 25.77 -0.82
N LYS A 750 17.19 26.86 -1.27
CA LYS A 750 18.65 26.91 -1.54
C LYS A 750 19.49 26.71 -0.27
N GLU A 751 18.94 27.01 0.91
CA GLU A 751 19.55 26.83 2.22
C GLU A 751 19.43 25.40 2.78
N ALA A 752 18.88 24.45 2.01
CA ALA A 752 18.67 23.08 2.49
C ALA A 752 19.95 22.41 3.01
N ALA A 753 19.85 21.69 4.12
CA ALA A 753 20.99 21.10 4.85
C ALA A 753 21.72 20.02 4.03
N ASN A 754 20.95 19.06 3.50
CA ASN A 754 21.49 17.89 2.82
C ASN A 754 21.24 17.97 1.31
N ARG A 755 22.19 18.59 0.61
CA ARG A 755 22.14 18.82 -0.84
C ARG A 755 22.77 17.69 -1.66
N LYS A 756 22.92 16.49 -1.09
CA LYS A 756 23.44 15.32 -1.82
C LYS A 756 22.33 14.77 -2.72
N ILE A 757 22.45 15.04 -4.03
CA ILE A 757 21.50 14.57 -5.04
C ILE A 757 22.10 13.38 -5.79
N MET A 758 21.37 12.27 -5.78
CA MET A 758 21.64 11.09 -6.60
C MET A 758 20.90 11.24 -7.92
N CYS A 759 21.58 10.99 -9.04
CA CYS A 759 20.99 11.02 -10.37
C CYS A 759 21.10 9.64 -10.99
N GLU A 760 20.13 9.24 -11.81
CA GLU A 760 20.13 7.97 -12.52
C GLU A 760 19.32 8.06 -13.81
N ILE A 761 19.70 7.27 -14.82
CA ILE A 761 18.92 7.10 -16.04
C ILE A 761 17.93 5.95 -15.84
N THR A 762 16.63 6.23 -15.99
CA THR A 762 15.57 5.23 -15.74
C THR A 762 14.54 5.19 -16.86
N THR A 763 13.76 4.10 -16.93
CA THR A 763 12.53 4.03 -17.74
C THR A 763 11.38 4.84 -17.12
N ASN A 764 10.23 4.90 -17.79
CA ASN A 764 9.00 5.50 -17.24
C ASN A 764 8.51 4.78 -15.96
N ALA A 765 8.77 3.48 -15.84
CA ALA A 765 8.47 2.68 -14.64
C ALA A 765 9.50 2.88 -13.51
N GLY A 766 10.54 3.69 -13.75
CA GLY A 766 11.57 3.98 -12.76
C GLY A 766 12.64 2.91 -12.62
N ILE A 767 12.76 2.02 -13.59
CA ILE A 767 13.76 0.96 -13.63
C ILE A 767 15.04 1.53 -14.26
N PRO A 768 16.25 1.28 -13.70
CA PRO A 768 17.51 1.70 -14.32
C PRO A 768 17.60 1.28 -15.80
N SER A 769 18.12 2.16 -16.65
CA SER A 769 18.17 1.94 -18.10
C SER A 769 19.54 2.27 -18.68
N ASP A 770 20.03 1.37 -19.54
CA ASP A 770 21.29 1.55 -20.27
C ASP A 770 21.12 2.36 -21.58
N LEU A 771 19.90 2.84 -21.90
CA LEU A 771 19.62 3.60 -23.13
C LEU A 771 20.42 4.90 -23.25
N ALA A 772 20.93 5.43 -22.14
CA ALA A 772 21.83 6.56 -22.10
C ALA A 772 22.87 6.40 -20.98
N GLU A 773 24.03 7.03 -21.18
CA GLU A 773 25.02 7.20 -20.12
C GLU A 773 24.93 8.61 -19.53
N MET A 774 25.31 8.74 -18.26
CA MET A 774 25.43 10.03 -17.59
C MET A 774 26.84 10.24 -17.04
N THR A 775 27.34 11.47 -17.14
CA THR A 775 28.60 11.90 -16.54
C THR A 775 28.39 13.19 -15.75
N GLU A 776 28.87 13.22 -14.50
CA GLU A 776 28.80 14.42 -13.66
C GLU A 776 29.91 15.40 -14.09
N ILE A 777 29.53 16.63 -14.39
CA ILE A 777 30.47 17.70 -14.72
C ILE A 777 31.14 18.17 -13.42
N PRO A 778 32.48 18.30 -13.38
CA PRO A 778 33.22 18.69 -12.19
C PRO A 778 32.68 19.97 -11.52
N SER A 779 32.50 19.94 -10.20
CA SER A 779 31.87 21.05 -9.46
C SER A 779 32.60 22.40 -9.59
N ASN A 780 33.91 22.40 -9.86
CA ASN A 780 34.71 23.60 -10.13
C ASN A 780 34.33 24.31 -11.44
N GLU A 781 33.54 23.69 -12.31
CA GLU A 781 33.02 24.28 -13.54
C GLU A 781 31.66 24.99 -13.34
N LEU A 782 31.06 24.90 -12.14
CA LEU A 782 29.88 25.71 -11.78
C LEU A 782 30.29 27.15 -11.47
N SER A 783 29.70 28.10 -12.18
CA SER A 783 29.87 29.53 -11.95
C SER A 783 29.29 29.97 -10.60
N GLU A 784 29.76 31.12 -10.09
CA GLU A 784 29.28 31.69 -8.83
C GLU A 784 27.77 32.02 -8.88
N ASN A 785 27.28 32.47 -10.04
CA ASN A 785 25.85 32.73 -10.25
C ASN A 785 25.00 31.46 -10.14
N GLU A 786 25.46 30.35 -10.74
CA GLU A 786 24.75 29.06 -10.67
C GLU A 786 24.69 28.53 -9.24
N ARG A 787 25.78 28.67 -8.48
CA ARG A 787 25.81 28.31 -7.05
C ARG A 787 24.85 29.18 -6.24
N ASN A 788 24.80 30.48 -6.52
CA ASN A 788 23.90 31.43 -5.86
C ASN A 788 22.43 31.17 -6.20
N ASP A 789 22.15 30.64 -7.39
CA ASP A 789 20.81 30.21 -7.81
C ASP A 789 20.43 28.80 -7.29
N GLY A 790 21.29 28.14 -6.53
CA GLY A 790 20.99 26.87 -5.87
C GLY A 790 21.33 25.63 -6.69
N ILE A 791 22.01 25.77 -7.85
CA ILE A 791 22.51 24.63 -8.63
C ILE A 791 23.62 23.92 -7.87
N VAL A 792 23.48 22.61 -7.70
CA VAL A 792 24.40 21.76 -6.93
C VAL A 792 25.33 20.93 -7.82
N LYS A 793 24.89 20.59 -9.03
CA LYS A 793 25.68 19.87 -10.04
C LYS A 793 25.08 20.00 -11.44
N LYS A 794 25.88 19.61 -12.44
CA LYS A 794 25.44 19.43 -13.82
C LYS A 794 25.74 18.01 -14.29
N ILE A 795 24.82 17.44 -15.07
CA ILE A 795 24.93 16.11 -15.63
C ILE A 795 24.94 16.22 -17.16
N CYS A 796 25.95 15.65 -17.80
CA CYS A 796 25.96 15.45 -19.25
C CYS A 796 25.38 14.05 -19.54
N ILE A 797 24.27 14.03 -20.28
CA ILE A 797 23.60 12.82 -20.72
C ILE A 797 24.04 12.54 -22.16
N ARG A 798 24.32 11.28 -22.49
CA ARG A 798 24.59 10.83 -23.86
C ARG A 798 23.74 9.62 -24.21
N ALA A 799 22.90 9.73 -25.23
CA ALA A 799 22.09 8.61 -25.70
C ALA A 799 22.94 7.53 -26.39
N ARG A 800 22.61 6.26 -26.13
CA ARG A 800 23.31 5.07 -26.66
C ARG A 800 22.46 4.25 -27.62
N GLY A 801 21.14 4.32 -27.54
CA GLY A 801 20.23 3.61 -28.43
C GLY A 801 18.83 4.24 -28.46
N ASP A 802 18.00 3.73 -29.36
CA ASP A 802 16.66 4.24 -29.60
C ASP A 802 15.70 3.92 -28.43
N GLY A 803 14.90 4.90 -28.01
CA GLY A 803 13.87 4.73 -26.99
C GLY A 803 13.60 5.98 -26.14
N GLU A 804 12.61 5.87 -25.24
CA GLU A 804 12.29 6.86 -24.22
C GLU A 804 13.01 6.52 -22.91
N PHE A 805 13.63 7.52 -22.27
CA PHE A 805 14.25 7.38 -20.95
C PHE A 805 14.16 8.68 -20.16
N ARG A 806 14.53 8.62 -18.88
CA ARG A 806 14.45 9.74 -17.94
C ARG A 806 15.75 9.96 -17.22
N LEU A 807 16.10 11.23 -16.98
CA LEU A 807 16.98 11.58 -15.88
C LEU A 807 16.13 11.69 -14.62
N ARG A 808 16.36 10.82 -13.65
CA ARG A 808 15.77 10.89 -12.31
C ARG A 808 16.78 11.49 -11.35
N ALA A 809 16.36 12.47 -10.55
CA ALA A 809 17.14 13.05 -9.47
C ALA A 809 16.43 12.86 -8.13
N CYS A 810 17.16 12.39 -7.12
CA CYS A 810 16.64 11.98 -5.83
C CYS A 810 17.41 12.63 -4.68
N ALA A 811 16.68 13.09 -3.65
CA ALA A 811 17.23 13.51 -2.36
C ALA A 811 16.68 12.65 -1.23
N SER A 812 17.54 12.17 -0.34
CA SER A 812 17.15 11.40 0.85
C SER A 812 16.99 12.23 2.11
N ASN A 813 17.38 13.52 2.09
CA ASN A 813 17.39 14.40 3.26
C ASN A 813 18.10 13.80 4.49
N GLY A 814 19.13 12.98 4.27
CA GLY A 814 19.91 12.33 5.32
C GLY A 814 19.27 11.06 5.87
N GLN A 815 18.17 10.60 5.28
CA GLN A 815 17.53 9.34 5.62
C GLN A 815 18.02 8.21 4.70
N GLN A 816 17.67 6.96 5.05
CA GLN A 816 18.00 5.80 4.23
C GLN A 816 17.23 5.81 2.90
N GLN A 817 15.96 6.20 2.93
CA GLN A 817 15.09 6.23 1.75
C GLN A 817 15.01 7.60 1.08
N VAL A 818 14.68 7.62 -0.21
CA VAL A 818 14.45 8.85 -0.96
C VAL A 818 13.18 9.54 -0.48
N LYS A 819 13.23 10.87 -0.36
CA LYS A 819 12.09 11.70 0.08
C LYS A 819 11.61 12.71 -0.96
N VAL A 820 12.47 13.05 -1.91
CA VAL A 820 12.13 13.94 -3.03
C VAL A 820 12.65 13.30 -4.31
N ILE A 821 11.75 13.17 -5.28
CA ILE A 821 12.04 12.71 -6.63
C ILE A 821 11.68 13.82 -7.60
N SER A 822 12.58 14.07 -8.55
CA SER A 822 12.32 14.88 -9.74
C SER A 822 12.76 14.09 -10.96
N SER A 823 12.09 14.26 -12.08
CA SER A 823 12.41 13.52 -13.30
C SER A 823 12.18 14.36 -14.54
N TYR A 824 12.95 14.09 -15.58
CA TYR A 824 12.87 14.78 -16.85
C TYR A 824 13.00 13.79 -18.02
N ASP A 825 12.09 13.90 -18.99
CA ASP A 825 11.94 12.97 -20.10
C ASP A 825 12.88 13.32 -21.26
N PHE A 826 13.44 12.28 -21.89
CA PHE A 826 14.26 12.32 -23.09
C PHE A 826 13.82 11.25 -24.08
N VAL A 827 14.03 11.51 -25.38
CA VAL A 827 13.74 10.56 -26.46
C VAL A 827 14.97 10.46 -27.34
N ALA A 828 15.35 9.25 -27.76
CA ALA A 828 16.42 9.03 -28.72
C ALA A 828 15.89 8.24 -29.93
N GLU A 829 16.22 8.71 -31.13
CA GLU A 829 15.84 8.07 -32.40
C GLU A 829 17.02 8.07 -33.41
N GLY A 830 17.17 6.98 -34.17
CA GLY A 830 18.19 6.85 -35.21
C GLY A 830 19.58 6.39 -34.72
N LEU A 831 19.70 5.94 -33.46
CA LEU A 831 20.94 5.42 -32.86
C LEU A 831 21.06 3.89 -32.90
N GLY A 832 19.96 3.19 -33.19
CA GLY A 832 19.90 1.73 -33.26
C GLY A 832 19.39 1.08 -31.97
N LYS A 833 19.03 -0.21 -32.06
CA LYS A 833 18.40 -0.96 -30.98
C LYS A 833 19.42 -1.44 -29.95
N MET A 834 19.13 -1.25 -28.66
CA MET A 834 19.88 -1.81 -27.54
C MET A 834 19.39 -3.21 -27.16
N TYR A 835 20.31 -4.05 -26.66
CA TYR A 835 20.03 -5.42 -26.19
C TYR A 835 20.18 -5.49 -24.67
N PHE A 836 19.42 -6.38 -24.02
CA PHE A 836 19.57 -6.65 -22.59
C PHE A 836 20.84 -7.46 -22.33
N ASP A 837 21.58 -7.09 -21.28
CA ASP A 837 22.72 -7.87 -20.74
C ASP A 837 22.18 -8.94 -19.77
N PRO A 838 22.18 -10.24 -20.15
CA PRO A 838 21.64 -11.31 -19.30
C PRO A 838 22.50 -11.57 -18.06
N TYR A 839 23.71 -11.03 -17.97
CA TYR A 839 24.63 -11.24 -16.87
C TYR A 839 24.44 -10.24 -15.72
N LYS A 840 23.50 -9.31 -15.87
CA LYS A 840 22.93 -8.49 -14.81
C LYS A 840 21.47 -8.89 -14.61
N LEU A 841 20.87 -8.48 -13.50
CA LEU A 841 19.44 -8.72 -13.28
C LEU A 841 18.62 -7.98 -14.33
N VAL A 842 18.03 -8.71 -15.26
CA VAL A 842 17.01 -8.20 -16.18
C VAL A 842 15.70 -8.18 -15.40
N ALA A 843 15.32 -6.99 -14.91
CA ALA A 843 14.14 -6.81 -14.08
C ALA A 843 12.85 -7.22 -14.82
N GLY A 844 11.93 -7.85 -14.09
CA GLY A 844 10.68 -8.38 -14.62
C GLY A 844 9.83 -7.31 -15.31
N GLY A 845 9.80 -6.11 -14.74
CA GLY A 845 9.10 -4.94 -15.26
C GLY A 845 9.66 -4.36 -16.57
N LEU A 846 10.79 -4.88 -17.07
CA LEU A 846 11.33 -4.54 -18.40
C LEU A 846 10.77 -5.42 -19.53
N TYR A 847 9.80 -6.30 -19.25
CA TYR A 847 9.15 -7.10 -20.28
C TYR A 847 8.60 -6.22 -21.41
N ASN A 848 8.72 -6.71 -22.65
CA ASN A 848 8.34 -5.96 -23.85
C ASN A 848 7.38 -6.75 -24.76
N ASP A 849 6.90 -7.91 -24.29
CA ASP A 849 5.81 -8.68 -24.87
C ASP A 849 5.11 -9.51 -23.77
N SER A 850 3.81 -9.76 -23.90
CA SER A 850 3.08 -10.60 -22.95
C SER A 850 1.83 -11.23 -23.55
N VAL A 851 1.31 -12.26 -22.88
CA VAL A 851 0.00 -12.88 -23.15
C VAL A 851 -0.72 -13.11 -21.82
N GLY A 852 -2.00 -12.75 -21.74
CA GLY A 852 -2.77 -12.80 -20.49
C GLY A 852 -2.59 -11.54 -19.64
N ASP A 853 -3.15 -11.56 -18.43
CA ASP A 853 -3.04 -10.43 -17.49
C ASP A 853 -1.68 -10.47 -16.77
N VAL A 854 -0.88 -9.42 -16.98
CA VAL A 854 0.36 -9.16 -16.24
C VAL A 854 0.12 -7.96 -15.32
N GLY A 855 0.25 -8.18 -14.02
CA GLY A 855 0.23 -7.12 -13.00
C GLY A 855 1.64 -6.67 -12.61
N ASN A 856 1.72 -5.63 -11.81
CA ASN A 856 3.01 -5.22 -11.24
C ASN A 856 3.44 -6.21 -10.15
N GLY A 857 4.74 -6.48 -10.12
CA GLY A 857 5.42 -7.01 -8.95
C GLY A 857 6.13 -5.87 -8.20
N ASN A 858 6.47 -6.16 -6.96
CA ASN A 858 7.32 -5.35 -6.10
C ASN A 858 8.76 -5.38 -6.64
N GLU A 859 9.63 -4.48 -6.19
CA GLU A 859 11.06 -4.48 -6.57
C GLU A 859 11.28 -4.52 -8.10
N HIS A 860 10.46 -3.77 -8.85
CA HIS A 860 10.43 -3.75 -10.32
C HIS A 860 10.13 -5.10 -11.00
N GLY A 861 9.53 -6.05 -10.28
CA GLY A 861 9.10 -7.33 -10.82
C GLY A 861 7.76 -7.25 -11.59
N VAL A 862 7.30 -8.42 -12.02
CA VAL A 862 5.95 -8.64 -12.59
C VAL A 862 5.19 -9.65 -11.75
N SER A 863 3.87 -9.56 -11.74
CA SER A 863 3.00 -10.58 -11.16
C SER A 863 2.07 -11.17 -12.21
N THR A 864 1.83 -12.48 -12.14
CA THR A 864 0.95 -13.19 -13.09
C THR A 864 -0.51 -13.13 -12.67
N ALA A 865 -1.43 -13.59 -13.51
CA ALA A 865 -2.82 -13.79 -13.10
C ALA A 865 -2.95 -14.91 -12.05
N ARG A 866 -4.00 -14.84 -11.21
CA ARG A 866 -4.32 -15.91 -10.24
C ARG A 866 -4.86 -17.16 -10.92
N ASP A 867 -5.58 -16.96 -12.02
CA ASP A 867 -6.21 -18.00 -12.82
C ASP A 867 -5.84 -17.80 -14.29
N GLY A 868 -5.70 -18.89 -15.05
CA GLY A 868 -5.40 -18.85 -16.48
C GLY A 868 -3.91 -18.82 -16.81
N LYS A 869 -3.60 -18.59 -18.09
CA LYS A 869 -2.24 -18.62 -18.64
C LYS A 869 -1.69 -17.20 -18.71
N THR A 870 -0.51 -16.98 -18.15
CA THR A 870 0.27 -15.74 -18.30
C THR A 870 1.60 -16.06 -18.98
N ILE A 871 1.99 -15.27 -19.98
CA ILE A 871 3.30 -15.35 -20.62
C ILE A 871 3.97 -13.98 -20.51
N VAL A 872 5.20 -13.95 -20.01
CA VAL A 872 6.03 -12.73 -19.92
C VAL A 872 7.23 -12.88 -20.85
N GLY A 873 7.41 -11.94 -21.78
CA GLY A 873 8.42 -12.00 -22.84
C GLY A 873 9.44 -10.86 -22.77
N PHE A 874 10.71 -11.22 -23.01
CA PHE A 874 11.87 -10.33 -23.06
C PHE A 874 12.59 -10.53 -24.39
N ARG A 875 12.36 -9.62 -25.32
CA ARG A 875 13.00 -9.65 -26.64
C ARG A 875 14.34 -8.93 -26.65
N GLY A 876 15.32 -9.50 -27.35
CA GLY A 876 16.63 -8.90 -27.60
C GLY A 876 17.59 -9.01 -26.43
N ILE A 877 17.90 -10.22 -25.99
CA ILE A 877 18.88 -10.51 -24.94
C ILE A 877 20.18 -10.98 -25.60
N ASP A 878 21.31 -10.32 -25.31
CA ASP A 878 22.60 -10.64 -25.93
C ASP A 878 23.49 -11.47 -25.00
N PHE A 879 23.62 -12.76 -25.28
CA PHE A 879 24.47 -13.71 -24.57
C PHE A 879 25.94 -13.68 -25.02
N GLY A 880 26.27 -12.86 -26.03
CA GLY A 880 27.60 -12.85 -26.64
C GLY A 880 28.04 -14.22 -27.17
N LYS A 881 29.34 -14.38 -27.41
CA LYS A 881 29.90 -15.60 -28.02
C LYS A 881 29.99 -16.79 -27.06
N ILE A 882 30.24 -16.53 -25.77
CA ILE A 882 30.46 -17.59 -24.77
C ILE A 882 29.14 -18.20 -24.35
N GLY A 883 28.12 -17.39 -24.11
CA GLY A 883 26.79 -17.84 -23.74
C GLY A 883 26.62 -18.22 -22.27
N SER A 884 25.42 -18.70 -21.92
CA SER A 884 25.14 -19.30 -20.61
C SER A 884 23.99 -20.31 -20.69
N ASP A 885 24.02 -21.30 -19.80
CA ASP A 885 23.02 -22.35 -19.60
C ASP A 885 22.49 -22.34 -18.15
N SER A 886 22.94 -21.42 -17.30
CA SER A 886 22.55 -21.35 -15.90
C SER A 886 21.79 -20.06 -15.64
N ILE A 887 20.52 -20.19 -15.29
CA ILE A 887 19.59 -19.08 -15.04
C ILE A 887 19.12 -19.09 -13.58
N THR A 888 19.14 -17.93 -12.94
CA THR A 888 18.62 -17.72 -11.60
C THR A 888 17.36 -16.86 -11.66
N LEU A 889 16.29 -17.33 -11.04
CA LEU A 889 14.99 -16.68 -10.97
C LEU A 889 14.65 -16.33 -9.50
N PRO A 890 14.58 -15.04 -9.13
CA PRO A 890 14.01 -14.65 -7.84
C PRO A 890 12.48 -14.63 -7.91
N ILE A 891 11.84 -15.52 -7.15
CA ILE A 891 10.39 -15.78 -7.21
C ILE A 891 9.75 -15.60 -5.84
N PHE A 892 8.60 -14.92 -5.80
CA PHE A 892 7.68 -14.95 -4.67
C PHE A 892 6.38 -15.66 -5.09
N GLU A 893 6.12 -16.81 -4.48
CA GLU A 893 4.94 -17.67 -4.70
C GLU A 893 4.06 -17.62 -3.45
N LEU A 894 2.73 -17.62 -3.58
CA LEU A 894 1.79 -17.27 -2.50
C LEU A 894 1.33 -18.46 -1.64
N GLY A 895 1.37 -19.69 -2.15
CA GLY A 895 0.70 -20.86 -1.58
C GLY A 895 1.61 -21.94 -0.99
N GLY A 896 2.92 -21.83 -1.16
CA GLY A 896 3.89 -22.89 -0.87
C GLY A 896 3.69 -24.14 -1.72
N VAL A 897 3.16 -23.99 -2.95
CA VAL A 897 2.79 -25.10 -3.84
C VAL A 897 3.75 -25.25 -5.02
N GLU A 898 3.75 -26.45 -5.61
CA GLU A 898 4.64 -26.77 -6.72
C GLU A 898 4.24 -25.93 -7.94
N THR A 899 5.16 -25.10 -8.40
CA THR A 899 4.90 -24.13 -9.45
C THR A 899 5.77 -24.41 -10.67
N PRO A 900 5.21 -25.01 -11.74
CA PRO A 900 5.92 -25.18 -12.99
C PRO A 900 6.02 -23.86 -13.76
N ILE A 901 7.18 -23.62 -14.36
CA ILE A 901 7.55 -22.43 -15.13
C ILE A 901 8.14 -22.90 -16.45
N GLY A 902 7.44 -22.66 -17.55
CA GLY A 902 7.97 -22.96 -18.88
C GLY A 902 8.93 -21.86 -19.32
N ILE A 903 10.21 -22.18 -19.57
CA ILE A 903 11.21 -21.24 -20.09
C ILE A 903 11.40 -21.52 -21.58
N TRP A 904 11.12 -20.54 -22.43
CA TRP A 904 11.11 -20.66 -23.88
C TRP A 904 12.11 -19.71 -24.53
N ASP A 905 12.67 -20.16 -25.65
CA ASP A 905 13.42 -19.36 -26.63
C ASP A 905 12.47 -19.10 -27.81
N GLY A 906 12.00 -17.85 -27.94
CA GLY A 906 10.91 -17.43 -28.80
C GLY A 906 9.52 -17.50 -28.14
N LYS A 907 8.54 -16.79 -28.72
CA LYS A 907 7.18 -16.66 -28.14
C LYS A 907 6.41 -17.99 -28.21
N PRO A 908 5.91 -18.54 -27.08
CA PRO A 908 5.21 -19.82 -27.08
C PRO A 908 4.04 -19.84 -28.08
N GLY A 909 4.08 -20.81 -28.99
CA GLY A 909 3.07 -20.99 -30.05
C GLY A 909 3.47 -20.44 -31.43
N GLU A 910 4.59 -19.74 -31.54
CA GLU A 910 5.16 -19.34 -32.84
C GLU A 910 6.03 -20.43 -33.46
N LYS A 911 6.13 -20.47 -34.79
CA LYS A 911 6.77 -21.56 -35.55
C LYS A 911 8.24 -21.80 -35.20
N GLU A 912 8.96 -20.75 -34.80
CA GLU A 912 10.40 -20.80 -34.47
C GLU A 912 10.65 -20.82 -32.95
N SER A 913 9.58 -20.86 -32.14
CA SER A 913 9.71 -20.94 -30.68
C SER A 913 9.96 -22.37 -30.20
N ARG A 914 10.77 -22.52 -29.15
CA ARG A 914 11.07 -23.81 -28.51
C ARG A 914 11.06 -23.71 -26.99
N LEU A 915 10.53 -24.73 -26.33
CA LEU A 915 10.61 -24.87 -24.87
C LEU A 915 12.00 -25.38 -24.52
N LEU A 916 12.75 -24.61 -23.72
CA LEU A 916 14.07 -25.01 -23.22
C LEU A 916 13.91 -25.98 -22.05
N ILE A 917 13.11 -25.61 -21.06
CA ILE A 917 12.85 -26.44 -19.88
C ILE A 917 11.53 -26.05 -19.21
N THR A 918 10.89 -26.99 -18.52
CA THR A 918 9.89 -26.70 -17.50
C THR A 918 10.58 -26.72 -16.14
N ALA A 919 10.95 -25.54 -15.64
CA ALA A 919 11.53 -25.37 -14.31
C ALA A 919 10.43 -25.53 -13.25
N VAL A 920 10.72 -26.18 -12.12
CA VAL A 920 9.77 -26.32 -11.02
C VAL A 920 10.28 -25.54 -9.81
N TYR A 921 9.47 -24.60 -9.33
CA TYR A 921 9.74 -23.85 -8.11
C TYR A 921 8.92 -24.43 -6.93
N GLN A 922 9.59 -24.71 -5.81
CA GLN A 922 8.94 -25.21 -4.59
C GLN A 922 9.74 -24.78 -3.35
N LYS A 923 9.31 -23.72 -2.68
CA LYS A 923 9.79 -23.29 -1.36
C LYS A 923 8.61 -22.91 -0.48
N ALA A 924 8.83 -22.85 0.83
CA ALA A 924 7.83 -22.28 1.72
C ALA A 924 7.58 -20.82 1.32
N SER A 925 6.30 -20.45 1.19
CA SER A 925 5.94 -19.07 0.89
C SER A 925 6.33 -18.16 2.06
N ILE A 926 7.07 -17.10 1.75
CA ILE A 926 7.34 -15.99 2.67
C ILE A 926 6.67 -14.78 2.02
N TRP A 927 5.65 -14.23 2.70
CA TRP A 927 4.84 -13.14 2.14
C TRP A 927 5.71 -11.99 1.66
N ASN A 928 5.48 -11.56 0.42
CA ASN A 928 6.10 -10.40 -0.20
C ASN A 928 7.64 -10.47 -0.30
N THR A 929 8.22 -11.68 -0.31
CA THR A 929 9.68 -11.87 -0.31
C THR A 929 10.12 -12.78 -1.46
N TYR A 930 11.00 -12.27 -2.32
CA TYR A 930 11.60 -13.05 -3.40
C TYR A 930 12.64 -14.04 -2.86
N GLN A 931 12.56 -15.28 -3.30
CA GLN A 931 13.56 -16.31 -3.02
C GLN A 931 14.15 -16.79 -4.34
N GLU A 932 15.48 -16.81 -4.41
CA GLU A 932 16.21 -17.21 -5.63
C GLU A 932 16.19 -18.72 -5.81
N GLU A 933 16.00 -19.17 -7.04
CA GLU A 933 16.22 -20.56 -7.45
C GLU A 933 17.00 -20.61 -8.76
N THR A 934 17.97 -21.53 -8.86
CA THR A 934 18.83 -21.64 -10.05
C THR A 934 18.53 -22.90 -10.82
N TYR A 935 18.36 -22.74 -12.14
CA TYR A 935 18.06 -23.82 -13.07
C TYR A 935 19.15 -23.96 -14.11
N LEU A 936 19.40 -25.20 -14.54
CA LEU A 936 20.26 -25.51 -15.67
C LEU A 936 19.40 -25.79 -16.90
N LEU A 937 19.67 -25.06 -17.97
CA LEU A 937 19.10 -25.26 -19.30
C LEU A 937 19.77 -26.46 -19.98
N PRO A 938 19.08 -27.14 -20.92
CA PRO A 938 19.65 -28.29 -21.62
C PRO A 938 20.81 -27.93 -22.56
N GLU A 939 20.96 -26.67 -22.90
CA GLU A 939 22.01 -26.17 -23.78
C GLU A 939 22.39 -24.73 -23.41
N ARG A 940 23.56 -24.31 -23.89
CA ARG A 940 24.08 -22.95 -23.68
C ARG A 940 23.54 -22.01 -24.77
N LEU A 941 22.81 -20.97 -24.36
CA LEU A 941 22.32 -19.92 -25.26
C LEU A 941 23.47 -18.98 -25.64
N LYS A 942 23.62 -18.65 -26.93
CA LYS A 942 24.73 -17.84 -27.49
C LYS A 942 24.19 -16.85 -28.52
N GLY A 943 24.68 -15.62 -28.51
CA GLY A 943 24.20 -14.54 -29.38
C GLY A 943 22.87 -13.96 -28.88
N ILE A 944 22.05 -13.45 -29.79
CA ILE A 944 20.81 -12.74 -29.45
C ILE A 944 19.64 -13.71 -29.40
N HIS A 945 18.91 -13.70 -28.28
CA HIS A 945 17.72 -14.54 -28.06
C HIS A 945 16.54 -13.73 -27.52
N ASP A 946 15.33 -14.27 -27.70
CA ASP A 946 14.11 -13.76 -27.08
C ASP A 946 13.62 -14.77 -26.04
N LEU A 947 13.57 -14.41 -24.77
CA LEU A 947 13.17 -15.33 -23.70
C LEU A 947 11.73 -15.09 -23.24
N TYR A 948 10.98 -16.17 -23.05
CA TYR A 948 9.59 -16.14 -22.57
C TYR A 948 9.38 -17.08 -21.38
N PHE A 949 8.61 -16.60 -20.39
CA PHE A 949 8.22 -17.36 -19.20
C PHE A 949 6.72 -17.65 -19.23
N GLU A 950 6.35 -18.93 -19.31
CA GLU A 950 4.96 -19.42 -19.32
C GLU A 950 4.54 -19.91 -17.93
N LEU A 951 3.47 -19.33 -17.40
CA LEU A 951 3.02 -19.47 -16.02
C LEU A 951 1.51 -19.67 -15.95
N HIS A 952 1.06 -20.51 -15.01
CA HIS A 952 -0.37 -20.88 -14.83
C HIS A 952 -0.92 -20.61 -13.42
N GLN A 953 -0.10 -20.02 -12.55
CA GLN A 953 -0.41 -19.75 -11.15
C GLN A 953 0.04 -18.33 -10.79
N LYS A 954 -0.52 -17.75 -9.71
CA LYS A 954 -0.09 -16.44 -9.19
C LYS A 954 1.33 -16.57 -8.63
N ILE A 955 2.29 -15.95 -9.31
CA ILE A 955 3.62 -15.69 -8.77
C ILE A 955 4.01 -14.24 -9.03
N HIS A 956 5.00 -13.79 -8.29
CA HIS A 956 5.75 -12.59 -8.56
C HIS A 956 7.16 -13.01 -9.02
N LEU A 957 7.58 -12.51 -10.18
CA LEU A 957 8.92 -12.74 -10.75
C LEU A 957 9.68 -11.41 -10.74
N LYS A 958 10.77 -11.34 -9.97
CA LYS A 958 11.60 -10.12 -9.90
C LYS A 958 12.31 -9.84 -11.21
N GLY A 959 12.65 -10.89 -11.95
CA GLY A 959 13.46 -10.84 -13.16
C GLY A 959 14.23 -12.13 -13.33
N PHE A 960 15.32 -12.08 -14.07
CA PHE A 960 16.25 -13.20 -14.22
C PHE A 960 17.69 -12.71 -14.39
N VAL A 961 18.64 -13.57 -14.04
CA VAL A 961 20.07 -13.36 -14.31
C VAL A 961 20.69 -14.68 -14.75
N PHE A 962 21.59 -14.62 -15.71
CA PHE A 962 22.38 -15.75 -16.15
C PHE A 962 23.78 -15.72 -15.54
N ARG A 963 24.34 -16.89 -15.27
CA ARG A 963 25.73 -17.01 -14.84
C ARG A 963 26.65 -16.58 -15.98
N LYS A 964 27.53 -15.62 -15.73
CA LYS A 964 28.62 -15.26 -16.66
C LYS A 964 29.77 -16.26 -16.51
N TYR A 965 30.07 -16.98 -17.59
CA TYR A 965 31.24 -17.86 -17.65
C TYR A 965 32.48 -17.05 -18.05
N PRO A 966 33.58 -17.07 -17.26
CA PRO A 966 34.80 -16.39 -17.65
C PRO A 966 35.38 -17.07 -18.90
N LYS A 967 35.53 -16.30 -19.98
CA LYS A 967 36.12 -16.77 -21.25
C LYS A 967 37.45 -17.51 -21.03
N ALA A 968 38.24 -17.08 -20.05
CA ALA A 968 39.55 -17.62 -19.73
C ALA A 968 39.55 -19.13 -19.46
N PHE A 969 38.50 -19.67 -18.83
CA PHE A 969 38.45 -21.07 -18.39
C PHE A 969 37.61 -21.97 -19.30
N GLU A 970 37.05 -21.41 -20.37
CA GLU A 970 36.31 -22.18 -21.37
C GLU A 970 37.27 -22.83 -22.38
N CYS A 971 36.85 -23.93 -22.99
CA CYS A 971 37.58 -24.52 -24.09
C CYS A 971 37.34 -23.70 -25.36
N LEU A 972 38.38 -23.05 -25.87
CA LEU A 972 38.36 -22.17 -27.04
C LEU A 972 39.03 -22.84 -28.22
N TYR A 973 38.46 -22.72 -29.40
CA TYR A 973 39.09 -23.22 -30.62
C TYR A 973 40.13 -22.22 -31.14
N ALA A 974 41.19 -22.74 -31.75
CA ALA A 974 42.28 -21.90 -32.26
C ALA A 974 41.78 -20.90 -33.34
N ASN A 975 40.75 -21.26 -34.10
CA ASN A 975 40.16 -20.39 -35.12
C ASN A 975 39.23 -19.30 -34.54
N GLU A 976 38.95 -19.31 -33.24
CA GLU A 976 38.15 -18.29 -32.55
C GLU A 976 38.98 -17.09 -32.07
N SER A 977 40.29 -17.08 -32.33
CA SER A 977 41.19 -15.96 -32.02
C SER A 977 40.70 -14.65 -32.66
N GLU A 978 40.79 -13.53 -31.93
CA GLU A 978 40.42 -12.22 -32.46
C GLU A 978 41.37 -11.72 -33.53
N ALA A 979 42.63 -12.16 -33.49
CA ALA A 979 43.61 -11.85 -34.52
C ALA A 979 44.58 -13.01 -34.75
N ILE A 980 44.95 -13.22 -36.01
CA ILE A 980 45.97 -14.19 -36.41
C ILE A 980 46.95 -13.51 -37.36
N TYR A 981 48.24 -13.57 -37.04
CA TYR A 981 49.33 -12.99 -37.83
C TYR A 981 50.35 -14.08 -38.16
N GLY A 982 51.00 -14.05 -39.34
CA GLY A 982 52.10 -14.96 -39.66
C GLY A 982 52.23 -15.31 -41.15
N ASP A 983 53.30 -16.05 -41.48
CA ASP A 983 53.73 -16.26 -42.87
C ASP A 983 53.21 -17.58 -43.49
N GLN A 984 52.91 -18.60 -42.67
CA GLN A 984 52.46 -19.91 -43.13
C GLN A 984 51.46 -20.55 -42.15
N MET A 985 50.18 -20.55 -42.53
CA MET A 985 49.08 -21.15 -41.77
C MET A 985 47.84 -21.35 -42.65
N ARG A 986 46.93 -22.23 -42.24
CA ARG A 986 45.62 -22.43 -42.85
C ARG A 986 44.54 -22.48 -41.78
N VAL A 987 43.71 -21.43 -41.71
CA VAL A 987 42.53 -21.39 -40.83
C VAL A 987 41.44 -22.31 -41.40
N THR A 988 40.88 -23.18 -40.57
CA THR A 988 39.81 -24.11 -40.95
C THR A 988 38.63 -24.00 -39.96
N GLU A 989 37.50 -24.64 -40.26
CA GLU A 989 36.38 -24.75 -39.30
C GLU A 989 36.76 -25.52 -38.01
N LYS A 990 37.84 -26.31 -38.06
CA LYS A 990 38.30 -27.18 -36.99
C LYS A 990 39.51 -26.64 -36.22
N GLY A 991 39.89 -25.38 -36.40
CA GLY A 991 41.10 -24.78 -35.81
C GLY A 991 42.10 -24.28 -36.85
N VAL A 992 43.34 -24.00 -36.44
CA VAL A 992 44.39 -23.43 -37.30
C VAL A 992 45.43 -24.50 -37.59
N MET A 993 45.54 -24.86 -38.86
CA MET A 993 46.35 -25.98 -39.36
C MET A 993 47.58 -25.48 -40.09
N ASP A 994 48.54 -26.37 -40.32
CA ASP A 994 49.77 -26.10 -41.06
C ASP A 994 50.55 -24.89 -40.51
N ILE A 995 50.53 -24.70 -39.18
CA ILE A 995 51.18 -23.58 -38.50
C ILE A 995 52.70 -23.74 -38.64
N GLY A 996 53.27 -22.86 -39.47
CA GLY A 996 54.69 -22.78 -39.79
C GLY A 996 55.40 -21.62 -39.08
N ASN A 997 56.14 -20.82 -39.85
CA ASN A 997 57.02 -19.80 -39.29
C ASN A 997 56.27 -18.51 -38.86
N ASN A 998 56.57 -18.04 -37.64
CA ASN A 998 56.16 -16.74 -37.09
C ASN A 998 54.65 -16.53 -36.99
N VAL A 999 53.90 -17.56 -36.59
CA VAL A 999 52.45 -17.45 -36.46
C VAL A 999 52.08 -17.04 -35.03
N THR A 1000 51.20 -16.05 -34.87
CA THR A 1000 50.68 -15.60 -33.58
C THR A 1000 49.16 -15.60 -33.61
N LEU A 1001 48.53 -16.25 -32.63
CA LEU A 1001 47.08 -16.20 -32.40
C LEU A 1001 46.82 -15.39 -31.13
N GLU A 1002 45.96 -14.38 -31.19
CA GLU A 1002 45.62 -13.51 -30.07
C GLU A 1002 44.20 -13.76 -29.57
N PHE A 1003 44.09 -13.89 -28.24
CA PHE A 1003 42.86 -14.04 -27.48
C PHE A 1003 42.76 -12.91 -26.45
N SER A 1004 41.79 -12.02 -26.63
CA SER A 1004 41.53 -10.89 -25.72
C SER A 1004 40.49 -11.26 -24.65
N ASP A 1005 40.34 -10.42 -23.63
CA ASP A 1005 39.35 -10.58 -22.54
C ASP A 1005 39.44 -11.89 -21.75
N MET A 1006 40.65 -12.42 -21.56
CA MET A 1006 40.90 -13.62 -20.77
C MET A 1006 41.02 -13.26 -19.30
N ASP A 1007 39.88 -13.16 -18.61
CA ASP A 1007 39.83 -12.86 -17.16
C ASP A 1007 39.99 -14.12 -16.30
N PHE A 1008 41.16 -14.25 -15.66
CA PHE A 1008 41.48 -15.33 -14.73
C PHE A 1008 41.04 -15.05 -13.28
N GLY A 1009 40.51 -13.85 -12.99
CA GLY A 1009 40.03 -13.46 -11.67
C GLY A 1009 41.10 -13.52 -10.57
N SER A 1010 40.65 -13.53 -9.30
CA SER A 1010 41.52 -13.71 -8.13
C SER A 1010 42.02 -15.15 -7.95
N ASP A 1011 41.30 -16.12 -8.52
CA ASP A 1011 41.59 -17.54 -8.35
C ASP A 1011 42.78 -17.97 -9.23
N GLY A 1012 42.92 -17.35 -10.40
CA GLY A 1012 44.01 -17.57 -11.32
C GLY A 1012 44.01 -18.94 -12.01
N THR A 1013 45.03 -19.14 -12.84
CA THR A 1013 45.33 -20.42 -13.51
C THR A 1013 46.80 -20.75 -13.33
N ASP A 1014 47.14 -22.03 -13.16
CA ASP A 1014 48.51 -22.55 -13.21
C ASP A 1014 48.66 -23.74 -14.18
N LYS A 1015 47.65 -23.97 -15.01
CA LYS A 1015 47.59 -25.08 -15.95
C LYS A 1015 46.83 -24.70 -17.23
N ILE A 1016 47.28 -25.25 -18.35
CA ILE A 1016 46.60 -25.14 -19.64
C ILE A 1016 46.56 -26.51 -20.33
N CYS A 1017 45.41 -26.86 -20.88
CA CYS A 1017 45.24 -27.98 -21.78
C CYS A 1017 45.26 -27.47 -23.22
N ILE A 1018 46.05 -28.09 -24.10
CA ILE A 1018 46.08 -27.79 -25.54
C ILE A 1018 45.79 -29.07 -26.31
N CYS A 1019 44.86 -28.98 -27.25
CA CYS A 1019 44.59 -30.01 -28.24
C CYS A 1019 45.26 -29.61 -29.56
N GLY A 1020 46.17 -30.47 -30.03
CA GLY A 1020 46.88 -30.24 -31.27
C GLY A 1020 47.69 -31.46 -31.68
N ARG A 1021 48.46 -31.32 -32.75
CA ARG A 1021 49.39 -32.36 -33.21
C ARG A 1021 50.58 -31.75 -33.92
N THR A 1022 51.69 -32.47 -33.94
CA THR A 1022 52.94 -32.05 -34.59
C THR A 1022 53.71 -33.25 -35.07
N GLN A 1023 54.34 -33.11 -36.24
CA GLN A 1023 55.23 -34.12 -36.82
C GLN A 1023 56.69 -33.96 -36.36
N ASN A 1024 57.02 -32.83 -35.71
CA ASN A 1024 58.30 -32.64 -35.04
C ASN A 1024 58.36 -33.46 -33.74
N GLU A 1025 59.56 -33.95 -33.36
CA GLU A 1025 59.78 -34.65 -32.08
C GLU A 1025 59.19 -33.87 -30.88
N LYS A 1026 59.29 -32.53 -30.94
CA LYS A 1026 58.61 -31.57 -30.07
C LYS A 1026 58.33 -30.27 -30.82
N ASN A 1027 57.23 -29.59 -30.49
CA ASN A 1027 56.93 -28.24 -30.96
C ASN A 1027 56.88 -27.25 -29.79
N THR A 1028 57.65 -26.17 -29.87
CA THR A 1028 57.67 -25.11 -28.85
C THR A 1028 56.54 -24.11 -29.08
N ILE A 1029 55.76 -23.82 -28.05
CA ILE A 1029 54.68 -22.81 -28.09
C ILE A 1029 54.98 -21.76 -27.02
N HIS A 1030 55.10 -20.50 -27.44
CA HIS A 1030 55.25 -19.38 -26.53
C HIS A 1030 53.87 -18.82 -26.19
N ILE A 1031 53.50 -18.85 -24.92
CA ILE A 1031 52.25 -18.28 -24.41
C ILE A 1031 52.59 -16.93 -23.77
N ARG A 1032 52.11 -15.84 -24.37
CA ARG A 1032 52.27 -14.47 -23.88
C ARG A 1032 51.01 -14.05 -23.16
N PHE A 1033 51.15 -13.51 -21.96
CA PHE A 1033 50.10 -12.87 -21.17
C PHE A 1033 50.42 -11.39 -21.03
N PHE A 1034 49.45 -10.52 -21.26
CA PHE A 1034 49.60 -9.07 -21.16
C PHE A 1034 48.40 -8.45 -20.44
N ASP A 1035 48.65 -7.77 -19.32
CA ASP A 1035 47.60 -7.18 -18.46
C ASP A 1035 47.33 -5.69 -18.77
N GLY A 1036 47.97 -5.14 -19.80
CA GLY A 1036 47.94 -3.72 -20.15
C GLY A 1036 49.16 -2.92 -19.68
N GLU A 1037 49.89 -3.41 -18.66
CA GLU A 1037 51.09 -2.76 -18.13
C GLU A 1037 52.34 -3.65 -18.22
N LYS A 1038 52.19 -4.95 -17.96
CA LYS A 1038 53.25 -5.95 -17.85
C LYS A 1038 53.00 -7.12 -18.77
N GLU A 1039 54.09 -7.66 -19.27
CA GLU A 1039 54.10 -8.82 -20.15
C GLU A 1039 54.79 -10.00 -19.47
N ASN A 1040 54.12 -11.15 -19.44
CA ASN A 1040 54.67 -12.43 -18.99
C ASN A 1040 54.71 -13.41 -20.17
N ARG A 1041 55.89 -13.94 -20.50
CA ARG A 1041 56.05 -14.96 -21.55
C ARG A 1041 56.43 -16.28 -20.93
N GLN A 1042 55.65 -17.29 -21.24
CA GLN A 1042 55.85 -18.65 -20.80
C GLN A 1042 56.02 -19.58 -22.01
N ILE A 1043 56.74 -20.67 -21.83
CA ILE A 1043 57.06 -21.60 -22.93
C ILE A 1043 56.62 -22.99 -22.53
N ILE A 1044 55.95 -23.68 -23.45
CA ILE A 1044 55.62 -25.09 -23.32
C ILE A 1044 56.16 -25.88 -24.51
N GLU A 1045 56.49 -27.15 -24.30
CA GLU A 1045 56.93 -28.08 -25.34
C GLU A 1045 55.85 -29.13 -25.57
N PHE A 1046 55.17 -29.05 -26.71
CA PHE A 1046 54.17 -30.03 -27.10
C PHE A 1046 54.86 -31.25 -27.75
N PRO A 1047 54.68 -32.48 -27.25
CA PRO A 1047 55.36 -33.67 -27.79
C PRO A 1047 54.81 -34.10 -29.15
N GLN A 1048 55.58 -34.91 -29.90
CA GLN A 1048 55.11 -35.50 -31.16
C GLN A 1048 53.82 -36.31 -30.95
N GLU A 1049 52.80 -36.00 -31.75
CA GLU A 1049 51.50 -36.68 -31.75
C GLU A 1049 51.02 -36.75 -33.20
N ASP A 1050 50.57 -37.93 -33.64
CA ASP A 1050 50.09 -38.15 -35.01
C ASP A 1050 48.59 -37.82 -35.17
N GLU A 1051 47.84 -37.93 -34.08
CA GLU A 1051 46.42 -37.58 -33.97
C GLU A 1051 46.22 -36.33 -33.10
N PHE A 1052 45.05 -35.70 -33.19
CA PHE A 1052 44.72 -34.57 -32.32
C PHE A 1052 44.53 -35.05 -30.88
N THR A 1053 45.53 -34.80 -30.05
CA THR A 1053 45.55 -35.23 -28.64
C THR A 1053 45.51 -34.01 -27.72
N MET A 1054 44.72 -34.10 -26.65
CA MET A 1054 44.70 -33.09 -25.57
C MET A 1054 45.84 -33.36 -24.59
N GLN A 1055 46.73 -32.39 -24.41
CA GLN A 1055 47.87 -32.46 -23.48
C GLN A 1055 47.76 -31.36 -22.41
N GLU A 1056 47.98 -31.71 -21.15
CA GLU A 1056 47.99 -30.77 -20.02
C GLU A 1056 49.42 -30.28 -19.75
N PHE A 1057 49.58 -28.96 -19.61
CA PHE A 1057 50.84 -28.30 -19.30
C PHE A 1057 50.71 -27.43 -18.06
N LYS A 1058 51.72 -27.50 -17.18
CA LYS A 1058 51.83 -26.59 -16.04
C LYS A 1058 52.45 -25.27 -16.49
N ILE A 1059 51.87 -24.17 -16.05
CA ILE A 1059 52.33 -22.80 -16.30
C ILE A 1059 52.54 -22.07 -14.96
N GLU A 1060 53.34 -21.01 -14.96
CA GLU A 1060 53.40 -20.09 -13.83
C GLU A 1060 52.04 -19.40 -13.66
N SER A 1061 51.65 -19.14 -12.41
CA SER A 1061 50.30 -18.67 -12.12
C SER A 1061 50.01 -17.30 -12.75
N VAL A 1062 48.87 -17.19 -13.42
CA VAL A 1062 48.37 -15.95 -14.03
C VAL A 1062 47.00 -15.59 -13.43
N PHE A 1063 46.78 -14.30 -13.19
CA PHE A 1063 45.59 -13.75 -12.52
C PHE A 1063 45.04 -12.54 -13.28
N GLY A 1064 43.79 -12.18 -12.99
CA GLY A 1064 43.12 -11.00 -13.55
C GLY A 1064 42.93 -11.04 -15.07
N LEU A 1065 42.59 -9.88 -15.64
CA LEU A 1065 42.33 -9.72 -17.07
C LEU A 1065 43.64 -9.73 -17.88
N GLN A 1066 43.71 -10.59 -18.89
CA GLN A 1066 44.87 -10.74 -19.76
C GLN A 1066 44.47 -10.75 -21.24
N GLN A 1067 45.35 -10.23 -22.08
CA GLN A 1067 45.45 -10.62 -23.49
C GLN A 1067 46.43 -11.79 -23.59
N VAL A 1068 45.97 -12.92 -24.12
CA VAL A 1068 46.75 -14.15 -24.29
C VAL A 1068 47.14 -14.31 -25.75
N SER A 1069 48.42 -14.53 -26.04
CA SER A 1069 48.88 -14.82 -27.41
C SER A 1069 49.65 -16.14 -27.47
N PHE A 1070 49.32 -17.00 -28.42
CA PHE A 1070 50.10 -18.19 -28.75
C PHE A 1070 51.01 -17.90 -29.92
N ILE A 1071 52.33 -17.91 -29.69
CA ILE A 1071 53.35 -17.55 -30.67
C ILE A 1071 54.15 -18.80 -31.05
N PHE A 1072 54.20 -19.07 -32.35
CA PHE A 1072 54.89 -20.19 -32.99
C PHE A 1072 56.10 -19.64 -33.76
N MET A 1073 57.29 -20.02 -33.32
CA MET A 1073 58.57 -19.51 -33.83
C MET A 1073 59.00 -20.22 -35.12
N PRO A 1074 60.01 -19.72 -35.86
CA PRO A 1074 60.51 -20.39 -37.06
C PRO A 1074 60.94 -21.84 -36.79
N GLY A 1075 60.47 -22.77 -37.62
CA GLY A 1075 60.69 -24.23 -37.48
C GLY A 1075 59.50 -24.99 -36.86
N SER A 1076 58.45 -24.30 -36.42
CA SER A 1076 57.21 -24.95 -35.99
C SER A 1076 56.50 -25.69 -37.13
N GLN A 1077 55.87 -26.81 -36.80
CA GLN A 1077 54.97 -27.56 -37.68
C GLN A 1077 53.82 -28.12 -36.82
N PHE A 1078 52.83 -27.28 -36.56
CA PHE A 1078 51.78 -27.56 -35.58
C PHE A 1078 50.39 -27.41 -36.19
N ASP A 1079 49.48 -28.32 -35.84
CA ASP A 1079 48.05 -28.16 -36.06
C ASP A 1079 47.40 -27.85 -34.71
N PHE A 1080 46.88 -26.64 -34.54
CA PHE A 1080 46.26 -26.19 -33.29
C PHE A 1080 44.75 -26.28 -33.38
N TYR A 1081 44.15 -27.16 -32.58
CA TYR A 1081 42.71 -27.39 -32.56
C TYR A 1081 42.01 -26.49 -31.54
N SER A 1082 42.35 -26.64 -30.25
CA SER A 1082 41.71 -25.91 -29.14
C SER A 1082 42.62 -25.81 -27.92
N PHE A 1083 42.31 -24.92 -26.99
CA PHE A 1083 42.93 -24.89 -25.68
C PHE A 1083 41.93 -24.54 -24.58
N GLN A 1084 42.28 -24.85 -23.33
CA GLN A 1084 41.52 -24.49 -22.15
C GLN A 1084 42.46 -24.23 -20.98
N PHE A 1085 42.35 -23.08 -20.31
CA PHE A 1085 43.02 -22.90 -19.03
C PHE A 1085 42.22 -23.56 -17.91
N LEU A 1086 42.90 -24.19 -16.97
CA LEU A 1086 42.25 -24.79 -15.82
C LEU A 1086 42.32 -23.83 -14.63
N LYS A 1087 41.22 -23.73 -13.91
CA LYS A 1087 41.16 -22.95 -12.67
C LYS A 1087 42.13 -23.56 -11.66
N LYS A 1088 42.91 -22.73 -10.99
CA LYS A 1088 43.81 -23.19 -9.93
C LYS A 1088 42.98 -23.82 -8.79
N GLU A 1089 43.29 -25.05 -8.42
CA GLU A 1089 42.64 -25.71 -7.28
C GLU A 1089 43.06 -25.00 -5.99
N GLY A 1090 42.10 -24.47 -5.23
CA GLY A 1090 42.35 -23.96 -3.88
C GLY A 1090 42.48 -25.13 -2.90
N GLU A 1091 43.42 -25.04 -1.95
CA GLU A 1091 43.27 -25.78 -0.69
C GLU A 1091 41.95 -25.32 -0.05
N GLU A 1092 40.98 -26.24 0.10
CA GLU A 1092 39.68 -25.94 0.72
C GLU A 1092 39.87 -25.25 2.08
N GLY A 1093 39.29 -24.06 2.22
CA GLY A 1093 39.16 -23.31 3.47
C GLY A 1093 37.70 -23.13 3.83
#